data_AF-A0AAC9RTH6-F1
#
_entry.id   AF-A0AAC9RTH6-F1
#
_cell.length_a   1.000
_cell.length_b   1.000
_cell.length_c   1.000
_cell.angle_alpha   90.00
_cell.angle_beta   90.00
_cell.angle_gamma   90.00
#
_symmetry.space_group_name_H-M   'P 1'
#
loop_
_entity.id
_entity.type
_entity.pdbx_description
1 polymer ?
#
loop_
_entity_poly.entity_id
_entity_poly.type
_entity_poly.pdbx_seq_one_letter_code
_entity_poly.pdbx_strand_id
1 'polypeptide(L)'
;MVKKFGYKTPAMLALTLAGTAYTAHHADAAEQSPSDKPPINDRGNTNTLNQAQTVSKVTTSASTLAGSQTYKDPKQIDPIKVTTVSQTDKSLTDIQQTGEQGITGATSQDKTQTDALNQTSNTPQRPHQETPNTNMNHPVASEKFNTQQRTDNSPTTNNNPANQTIPKQNEVAATTQGQSIKAVVNSTPKDINANPDGPTPPRVGGKGGPATLSLTPSNQTAYRAATVSTPSPYQPQVKSSINDYIRKKGYQVPKYEEDYSVTFPKYGYRNGVGAPEGIVLHDTANDNSTINSEIAYMKRNYQNAFVHGFIDGNRIIETHPTDYLAWGAGAIANQRYIHIELVHVHDYDSFARQMNNMADYAATNLQYYNLKPDSAEYDGRGTVWTHAAVSKFLGGTDHVDPHGYLKQHGYSYDELYDLINEKYQVKMGYALPAGSTSPPAPSKPSTNTNLTVNAKTGYGRIATKNSGLYQTVYDTAGKSTNQINKTLKVTKEAALNGNKFYLVSDGTSNQLLGWVKQEDVTYQNAQAEKSKTQNYQIKPGTVVYQVPWGTNSQVTGTVAGSNNATFKGTKEQTVGNTQWLYGTVNQITGWINANSIAPDTPKPSTNTGLQLTNDTGLGRINSKNSGLYATVYDKNGKATSATNQTFKVTKKANLNGETFYLVSDYLNGSAIGWVKKSDVNYQTSQAPTTINETYTVPSGATLYLVPWGTNNQVAGQVSGTGQQTFKATQSQKVGALTYVYGTANQLSGWIDSSLLTASKATNNLPQSVSQMGQLKVTNSGIKASIYDAKAKDASTWAGQTYKVTKYATARNEDYVLLLNQNATTPLGWFKAADVLTRDLSAEKIVNGQYTVNNNTTGLYSVPWGTVKQRIDNLKTSVNATFSAQKSVTVGNDTFLFGSVNQKLGWINQKELTAVAPKIATRAAAPQVGVKGVSTTVPSHIDDYFVTNAKGYYYAKAGDKKAAGTLNAFYEQLFKVQKSTLSDGITWYYGKFENGVSGWVKAADLRSTLIKYYKSPSTLKAALDKQMALSYPPQTQRVPGKWVDATRDETLKAMDTNALAKDSTQIYQFLKLDQYQGLKASDLNKLLVGKGILEGQGQAFQQAAQTHNINEIYLISHALLETGNGTSQLANGGYVDSKNKVVTTDSKKYYNMFGIGAVDTDALRSGFKTAEQYGWNTVSKAIVGGAKFIRDKYLDVSQNTLYRMRWNPQNPAVHQYATDIQWASVNASRMKHFYNQIGESGIYFDIDTYQ
;
A
#
# COMPACT_ATOMS: atom_id res chain seq x y z
N MET A 1 36.05 6.85 60.74
CA MET A 1 36.10 8.23 61.30
C MET A 1 37.21 9.01 60.60
N VAL A 2 37.28 10.34 60.50
CA VAL A 2 36.29 11.45 60.41
C VAL A 2 37.08 12.76 60.21
N LYS A 3 36.65 13.60 59.25
CA LYS A 3 36.77 15.09 59.13
C LYS A 3 36.74 15.47 57.64
N LYS A 4 36.32 16.65 57.17
CA LYS A 4 35.25 17.66 57.46
C LYS A 4 35.69 18.97 56.75
N PHE A 5 34.76 19.92 56.57
CA PHE A 5 34.89 21.23 55.88
C PHE A 5 34.98 21.14 54.34
N GLY A 6 34.25 21.94 53.54
CA GLY A 6 32.92 22.56 53.76
C GLY A 6 32.75 24.03 53.31
N TYR A 7 31.72 24.31 52.49
CA TYR A 7 31.13 25.63 52.14
C TYR A 7 32.01 26.59 51.27
N LYS A 8 31.52 27.47 50.37
CA LYS A 8 30.23 27.64 49.64
C LYS A 8 30.40 28.60 48.42
N THR A 9 29.68 28.36 47.31
CA THR A 9 28.95 29.28 46.35
C THR A 9 29.26 30.79 46.19
N PRO A 10 28.88 31.50 45.08
CA PRO A 10 28.34 31.04 43.75
C PRO A 10 28.77 31.81 42.45
N ALA A 11 28.43 31.20 41.30
CA ALA A 11 27.94 31.79 40.02
C ALA A 11 28.74 32.85 39.19
N MET A 12 28.86 32.56 37.88
CA MET A 12 28.80 33.54 36.79
C MET A 12 28.12 32.93 35.53
N LEU A 13 27.88 33.75 34.49
CA LEU A 13 27.02 33.44 33.34
C LEU A 13 27.68 32.58 32.23
N ALA A 14 26.86 32.08 31.30
CA ALA A 14 27.23 31.21 30.20
C ALA A 14 27.40 31.93 28.86
N LEU A 15 28.13 31.32 27.91
CA LEU A 15 27.87 31.49 26.47
C LEU A 15 28.28 30.24 25.65
N THR A 16 27.33 29.79 24.82
CA THR A 16 27.38 28.88 23.64
C THR A 16 28.68 28.17 23.23
N LEU A 17 28.60 26.84 23.02
CA LEU A 17 29.00 26.14 21.77
C LEU A 17 28.46 24.68 21.74
N ALA A 18 28.68 23.93 20.66
CA ALA A 18 27.99 22.65 20.37
C ALA A 18 28.89 21.40 20.47
N GLY A 19 28.32 20.24 20.83
CA GLY A 19 29.01 18.94 20.72
C GLY A 19 28.33 17.73 21.40
N THR A 20 27.97 16.72 20.59
CA THR A 20 27.98 15.25 20.86
C THR A 20 27.45 14.60 22.15
N ALA A 21 26.70 13.51 21.92
CA ALA A 21 26.61 12.27 22.71
C ALA A 21 25.91 12.26 24.08
N TYR A 22 25.17 11.17 24.34
CA TYR A 22 24.90 10.64 25.67
C TYR A 22 24.93 9.10 25.64
N THR A 23 25.33 8.50 26.76
CA THR A 23 25.65 7.07 26.90
C THR A 23 24.53 6.28 27.57
N ALA A 24 24.40 5.00 27.23
CA ALA A 24 23.60 4.05 28.01
C ALA A 24 24.27 3.75 29.37
N HIS A 25 23.44 3.48 30.38
CA HIS A 25 23.86 2.88 31.65
C HIS A 25 23.16 1.53 31.80
N HIS A 26 23.94 0.44 31.85
CA HIS A 26 23.49 -0.83 32.39
C HIS A 26 23.50 -0.78 33.93
N ALA A 27 22.69 -1.64 34.54
CA ALA A 27 22.81 -2.02 35.95
C ALA A 27 22.76 -3.56 36.02
N ASP A 28 23.78 -4.16 36.62
CA ASP A 28 23.92 -5.62 36.72
C ASP A 28 23.15 -6.19 37.91
N ALA A 29 22.69 -7.44 37.78
CA ALA A 29 22.34 -8.33 38.88
C ALA A 29 22.94 -9.72 38.57
N ALA A 30 23.59 -10.33 39.55
CA ALA A 30 24.56 -11.41 39.30
C ALA A 30 24.00 -12.83 39.48
N GLU A 31 24.60 -13.79 38.78
CA GLU A 31 24.37 -15.23 38.97
C GLU A 31 24.91 -15.74 40.31
N GLN A 32 24.22 -16.72 40.90
CA GLN A 32 24.83 -17.76 41.74
C GLN A 32 24.23 -19.13 41.38
N SER A 33 25.07 -20.16 41.37
CA SER A 33 24.69 -21.56 41.15
C SER A 33 25.49 -22.48 42.08
N PRO A 34 24.87 -23.55 42.60
CA PRO A 34 25.61 -24.79 42.80
C PRO A 34 24.84 -26.07 42.39
N SER A 35 25.42 -26.78 41.42
CA SER A 35 25.68 -28.25 41.36
C SER A 35 24.71 -29.34 41.91
N ASP A 36 24.63 -30.41 41.11
CA ASP A 36 24.56 -31.85 41.46
C ASP A 36 23.23 -32.63 41.71
N LYS A 37 22.71 -33.15 40.58
CA LYS A 37 22.39 -34.59 40.27
C LYS A 37 21.29 -35.41 41.03
N PRO A 38 20.73 -36.47 40.39
CA PRO A 38 19.40 -37.06 40.72
C PRO A 38 19.47 -38.43 41.43
N PRO A 39 18.33 -39.05 41.84
CA PRO A 39 17.73 -40.11 40.98
C PRO A 39 16.20 -40.45 41.12
N ILE A 40 15.69 -41.28 40.17
CA ILE A 40 14.66 -42.36 40.31
C ILE A 40 13.12 -42.10 40.23
N ASN A 41 12.42 -43.14 39.72
CA ASN A 41 10.96 -43.41 39.56
C ASN A 41 10.15 -43.43 40.90
N ASP A 42 8.82 -43.62 40.99
CA ASP A 42 7.85 -44.42 40.18
C ASP A 42 6.36 -43.95 40.34
N ARG A 43 5.43 -44.72 39.74
CA ARG A 43 3.95 -44.63 39.73
C ARG A 43 3.23 -44.18 41.02
N GLY A 44 2.03 -43.60 40.85
CA GLY A 44 0.98 -43.54 41.89
C GLY A 44 -0.37 -43.03 41.35
N ASN A 45 -1.47 -43.77 41.52
CA ASN A 45 -2.76 -43.54 40.85
C ASN A 45 -3.89 -43.09 41.83
N THR A 46 -5.02 -42.63 41.27
CA THR A 46 -6.38 -42.53 41.86
C THR A 46 -6.74 -41.46 42.93
N ASN A 47 -7.85 -40.74 42.66
CA ASN A 47 -9.07 -40.53 43.48
C ASN A 47 -9.00 -39.93 44.91
N THR A 48 -9.98 -39.17 45.46
CA THR A 48 -11.24 -38.54 44.96
C THR A 48 -11.81 -37.57 46.05
N LEU A 49 -12.84 -36.77 45.69
CA LEU A 49 -13.90 -36.19 46.55
C LEU A 49 -13.60 -34.97 47.45
N ASN A 50 -14.42 -33.93 47.25
CA ASN A 50 -15.35 -33.26 48.20
C ASN A 50 -15.03 -33.25 49.71
N GLN A 51 -15.33 -32.20 50.50
CA GLN A 51 -16.39 -31.17 50.31
C GLN A 51 -16.03 -29.84 51.04
N ALA A 52 -16.84 -28.78 50.87
CA ALA A 52 -16.55 -27.43 51.39
C ALA A 52 -17.37 -27.04 52.64
N GLN A 53 -16.79 -26.23 53.56
CA GLN A 53 -17.42 -25.43 54.64
C GLN A 53 -16.30 -24.79 55.54
N THR A 54 -16.38 -23.64 56.24
CA THR A 54 -17.26 -22.43 56.17
C THR A 54 -16.74 -21.25 57.04
N VAL A 55 -17.03 -19.99 56.61
CA VAL A 55 -17.16 -18.68 57.34
C VAL A 55 -16.03 -18.15 58.28
N SER A 56 -15.97 -16.80 58.37
CA SER A 56 -15.35 -15.92 59.41
C SER A 56 -13.88 -15.53 59.20
N LYS A 57 -13.46 -14.26 58.99
CA LYS A 57 -13.89 -12.87 59.38
C LYS A 57 -13.28 -12.40 60.72
N VAL A 58 -12.90 -11.11 60.78
CA VAL A 58 -12.40 -10.29 61.93
C VAL A 58 -10.88 -10.33 62.15
N THR A 59 -10.11 -9.29 62.54
CA THR A 59 -10.13 -7.79 62.40
C THR A 59 -8.73 -7.27 62.88
N THR A 60 -8.48 -5.95 62.86
CA THR A 60 -7.36 -5.15 63.46
C THR A 60 -6.10 -5.01 62.58
N SER A 61 -5.48 -3.84 62.33
CA SER A 61 -5.35 -2.53 63.03
C SER A 61 -4.32 -2.56 64.18
N ALA A 62 -3.38 -1.61 64.34
CA ALA A 62 -2.93 -0.45 63.54
C ALA A 62 -1.41 -0.21 63.86
N SER A 63 -0.66 0.75 63.29
CA SER A 63 -0.74 2.17 63.67
C SER A 63 0.46 3.01 63.13
N THR A 64 0.18 4.26 62.71
CA THR A 64 0.90 5.54 63.02
C THR A 64 2.35 5.84 62.52
N LEU A 65 2.81 7.09 62.30
CA LEU A 65 2.20 8.45 62.39
C LEU A 65 2.96 9.55 61.57
N ALA A 66 2.24 10.58 61.08
CA ALA A 66 2.62 11.98 60.75
C ALA A 66 3.75 12.30 59.73
N GLY A 67 3.76 13.44 59.01
CA GLY A 67 2.81 14.58 58.85
C GLY A 67 3.17 15.42 57.59
N SER A 68 2.23 16.05 56.84
CA SER A 68 1.51 17.34 57.10
C SER A 68 2.37 18.60 56.78
N GLN A 69 1.97 19.70 56.10
CA GLN A 69 0.70 20.31 55.59
C GLN A 69 0.90 20.73 54.10
N THR A 70 -0.04 20.77 53.14
CA THR A 70 -1.35 21.46 52.94
C THR A 70 -1.27 22.93 52.48
N TYR A 71 -1.88 23.25 51.31
CA TYR A 71 -2.25 24.62 50.84
C TYR A 71 -3.53 24.55 49.95
N LYS A 72 -4.25 25.67 49.75
CA LYS A 72 -5.51 25.72 48.97
C LYS A 72 -5.72 27.02 48.15
N ASP A 73 -6.57 26.88 47.13
CA ASP A 73 -7.15 27.87 46.20
C ASP A 73 -7.61 29.20 46.84
N PRO A 74 -7.49 30.32 46.10
CA PRO A 74 -8.68 31.14 45.88
C PRO A 74 -8.86 31.72 44.46
N LYS A 75 -10.03 31.49 43.85
CA LYS A 75 -10.61 32.37 42.81
C LYS A 75 -11.42 33.53 43.40
N GLN A 76 -10.78 34.65 43.73
CA GLN A 76 -11.39 35.97 44.04
C GLN A 76 -10.38 37.09 43.67
N ILE A 77 -10.74 38.32 43.33
CA ILE A 77 -12.01 39.00 42.94
C ILE A 77 -11.59 40.27 42.15
N ASP A 78 -12.35 40.77 41.16
CA ASP A 78 -12.09 42.13 40.63
C ASP A 78 -13.23 42.80 39.83
N PRO A 79 -13.72 43.99 40.26
CA PRO A 79 -14.46 44.92 39.40
C PRO A 79 -14.19 46.44 39.62
N ILE A 80 -13.97 47.17 38.50
CA ILE A 80 -14.42 48.57 38.24
C ILE A 80 -13.69 49.76 38.95
N LYS A 81 -12.67 50.31 38.25
CA LYS A 81 -12.61 51.66 37.62
C LYS A 81 -13.16 52.92 38.35
N VAL A 82 -12.28 53.91 38.60
CA VAL A 82 -12.56 55.38 38.70
C VAL A 82 -11.42 56.19 38.00
N THR A 83 -11.57 57.49 37.74
CA THR A 83 -10.64 58.33 36.93
C THR A 83 -10.67 59.82 37.31
N THR A 84 -9.50 60.48 37.45
CA THR A 84 -9.20 61.95 37.33
C THR A 84 -7.70 62.20 37.68
N VAL A 85 -7.04 63.36 37.48
CA VAL A 85 -6.72 64.23 36.31
C VAL A 85 -5.81 65.38 36.82
N SER A 86 -4.97 65.99 35.94
CA SER A 86 -4.02 67.11 36.18
C SER A 86 -2.79 66.80 37.05
N GLN A 87 -1.53 67.18 36.78
CA GLN A 87 -0.82 68.25 36.00
C GLN A 87 -0.18 69.33 36.90
N THR A 88 1.11 69.60 36.68
CA THR A 88 1.75 70.93 36.82
C THR A 88 3.09 70.94 36.08
N ASP A 89 3.51 72.11 35.60
CA ASP A 89 4.49 72.25 34.50
C ASP A 89 5.95 72.47 34.89
N LYS A 90 6.84 72.29 33.90
CA LYS A 90 7.79 73.36 33.52
C LYS A 90 8.35 73.27 32.08
N SER A 91 7.60 73.90 31.16
CA SER A 91 8.06 75.07 30.37
C SER A 91 9.31 74.99 29.45
N LEU A 92 9.07 75.11 28.13
CA LEU A 92 9.88 75.81 27.08
C LEU A 92 11.27 75.20 26.73
N THR A 93 11.89 75.33 25.54
CA THR A 93 11.63 75.95 24.20
C THR A 93 12.69 75.40 23.21
N ASP A 94 12.66 75.51 21.87
CA ASP A 94 11.65 75.63 20.79
C ASP A 94 12.42 75.76 19.42
N ILE A 95 11.73 75.98 18.29
CA ILE A 95 12.19 76.61 17.02
C ILE A 95 12.96 75.74 15.97
N GLN A 96 12.19 75.33 14.94
CA GLN A 96 12.40 75.49 13.47
C GLN A 96 13.65 74.92 12.73
N GLN A 97 13.76 74.93 11.38
CA GLN A 97 12.86 74.72 10.18
C GLN A 97 13.67 75.09 8.89
N THR A 98 13.19 74.71 7.69
CA THR A 98 13.72 75.09 6.34
C THR A 98 15.08 74.50 5.93
N GLY A 99 15.47 74.34 4.66
CA GLY A 99 14.80 74.45 3.35
C GLY A 99 15.50 73.48 2.35
N GLU A 100 14.93 72.92 1.27
CA GLU A 100 14.22 73.47 0.09
C GLU A 100 15.16 73.69 -1.15
N GLN A 101 14.75 73.19 -2.33
CA GLN A 101 15.35 73.38 -3.69
C GLN A 101 16.76 72.74 -3.94
N GLY A 102 17.19 72.39 -5.18
CA GLY A 102 16.46 72.22 -6.45
C GLY A 102 17.33 72.03 -7.73
N ILE A 103 16.92 71.10 -8.62
CA ILE A 103 17.13 71.03 -10.10
C ILE A 103 18.56 70.80 -10.70
N THR A 104 18.61 70.07 -11.84
CA THR A 104 19.73 69.86 -12.82
C THR A 104 20.86 68.89 -12.44
N GLY A 105 21.54 68.17 -13.35
CA GLY A 105 21.25 67.93 -14.79
C GLY A 105 22.32 67.14 -15.57
N ALA A 106 21.88 66.17 -16.40
CA ALA A 106 22.51 65.60 -17.62
C ALA A 106 23.91 64.91 -17.67
N THR A 107 23.94 63.79 -18.44
CA THR A 107 25.00 63.26 -19.33
C THR A 107 26.39 62.74 -18.86
N SER A 108 26.55 61.41 -19.00
CA SER A 108 27.50 60.70 -19.91
C SER A 108 29.04 60.72 -19.77
N GLN A 109 29.56 59.50 -19.50
CA GLN A 109 30.64 58.77 -20.21
C GLN A 109 32.17 59.05 -20.03
N ASP A 110 32.87 57.89 -19.93
CA ASP A 110 34.20 57.52 -20.48
C ASP A 110 35.55 57.91 -19.80
N LYS A 111 36.36 56.86 -19.55
CA LYS A 111 37.80 56.63 -19.90
C LYS A 111 38.92 57.63 -19.48
N THR A 112 40.21 57.27 -19.32
CA THR A 112 41.00 56.03 -18.98
C THR A 112 42.48 56.45 -18.84
N GLN A 113 43.33 55.71 -18.11
CA GLN A 113 44.66 55.18 -18.53
C GLN A 113 45.33 54.40 -17.35
N THR A 114 45.81 53.14 -17.48
CA THR A 114 47.06 52.57 -18.09
C THR A 114 48.35 52.83 -17.27
N ASP A 115 49.43 52.05 -17.33
CA ASP A 115 49.88 50.92 -18.20
C ASP A 115 50.31 49.67 -17.34
N ALA A 116 50.96 48.57 -17.78
CA ALA A 116 51.73 48.20 -18.98
C ALA A 116 51.58 46.67 -19.30
N LEU A 117 51.75 46.16 -20.53
CA LEU A 117 52.97 45.68 -21.25
C LEU A 117 53.71 44.46 -20.61
N ASN A 118 54.15 43.42 -21.34
CA ASN A 118 54.40 43.32 -22.80
C ASN A 118 54.39 41.88 -23.42
N GLN A 119 53.93 41.74 -24.69
CA GLN A 119 54.40 40.83 -25.80
C GLN A 119 54.45 39.26 -25.68
N THR A 120 54.26 38.39 -26.71
CA THR A 120 53.60 38.41 -28.07
C THR A 120 53.53 37.00 -28.75
N SER A 121 52.54 36.76 -29.66
CA SER A 121 52.61 35.98 -30.94
C SER A 121 53.00 34.46 -30.98
N ASN A 122 52.75 33.62 -32.01
CA ASN A 122 52.01 33.65 -33.31
C ASN A 122 51.68 32.19 -33.82
N THR A 123 51.03 32.05 -34.99
CA THR A 123 50.79 30.79 -35.79
C THR A 123 50.92 31.11 -37.30
N PRO A 124 50.82 30.18 -38.31
CA PRO A 124 50.92 28.69 -38.39
C PRO A 124 51.82 28.16 -39.56
N GLN A 125 52.03 26.83 -39.77
CA GLN A 125 52.11 26.12 -41.10
C GLN A 125 52.43 24.58 -41.05
N ARG A 126 52.56 23.93 -42.24
CA ARG A 126 52.76 22.48 -42.61
C ARG A 126 53.71 22.45 -43.87
N PRO A 127 54.21 21.33 -44.50
CA PRO A 127 54.05 19.88 -44.28
C PRO A 127 55.32 18.96 -44.55
N HIS A 128 55.08 17.65 -44.81
CA HIS A 128 55.93 16.59 -45.43
C HIS A 128 56.69 15.55 -44.56
N GLN A 129 57.28 14.54 -45.24
CA GLN A 129 57.55 13.15 -44.79
C GLN A 129 59.03 12.76 -44.99
N GLU A 130 59.58 11.82 -44.20
CA GLU A 130 59.97 10.45 -44.62
C GLU A 130 60.75 9.66 -43.53
N THR A 131 60.97 8.36 -43.77
CA THR A 131 61.76 7.34 -43.02
C THR A 131 63.26 7.35 -43.46
N PRO A 132 64.24 6.50 -42.98
CA PRO A 132 64.14 5.22 -42.26
C PRO A 132 65.23 4.81 -41.19
N ASN A 133 65.01 3.65 -40.53
CA ASN A 133 66.00 2.64 -40.02
C ASN A 133 67.07 3.03 -38.95
N THR A 134 67.70 2.11 -38.18
CA THR A 134 67.76 0.62 -38.16
C THR A 134 68.09 0.02 -36.76
N ASN A 135 67.86 -1.29 -36.57
CA ASN A 135 68.57 -2.25 -35.65
C ASN A 135 68.36 -2.17 -34.11
N MET A 136 68.36 -3.28 -33.33
CA MET A 136 68.26 -4.74 -33.64
C MET A 136 67.92 -5.58 -32.37
N ASN A 137 67.06 -6.61 -32.46
CA ASN A 137 67.40 -8.04 -32.17
C ASN A 137 66.19 -9.02 -32.08
N HIS A 138 66.49 -10.32 -32.25
CA HIS A 138 65.62 -11.52 -32.29
C HIS A 138 66.01 -12.51 -31.14
N PRO A 139 65.40 -13.72 -30.92
CA PRO A 139 64.62 -14.66 -31.78
C PRO A 139 63.14 -14.92 -31.33
N VAL A 140 62.15 -15.30 -32.17
CA VAL A 140 61.93 -16.49 -33.05
C VAL A 140 61.70 -17.77 -32.20
N ALA A 141 60.69 -18.65 -32.37
CA ALA A 141 59.75 -19.02 -33.48
C ALA A 141 58.37 -19.52 -32.92
N SER A 142 57.33 -20.05 -33.61
CA SER A 142 56.93 -20.19 -35.04
C SER A 142 55.47 -20.74 -35.21
N GLU A 143 54.64 -20.12 -36.08
CA GLU A 143 53.79 -20.72 -37.17
C GLU A 143 52.67 -21.79 -36.88
N LYS A 144 51.55 -21.93 -37.65
CA LYS A 144 50.90 -21.17 -38.77
C LYS A 144 49.38 -21.55 -38.98
N PHE A 145 48.69 -20.76 -39.82
CA PHE A 145 47.37 -20.92 -40.51
C PHE A 145 46.91 -22.37 -40.85
N ASN A 146 45.62 -22.75 -41.01
CA ASN A 146 44.57 -22.18 -41.90
C ASN A 146 43.18 -22.88 -41.70
N THR A 147 42.14 -22.54 -42.50
CA THR A 147 40.79 -23.18 -42.50
C THR A 147 40.47 -24.04 -43.73
N GLN A 148 39.77 -25.18 -43.57
CA GLN A 148 38.54 -25.61 -44.32
C GLN A 148 38.20 -27.10 -44.12
N GLN A 149 36.89 -27.43 -44.08
CA GLN A 149 36.15 -28.68 -44.48
C GLN A 149 36.72 -30.08 -44.06
N ARG A 150 35.96 -31.19 -43.96
CA ARG A 150 34.68 -31.62 -44.57
C ARG A 150 34.12 -32.87 -43.81
N THR A 151 32.86 -33.26 -44.08
CA THR A 151 32.26 -34.63 -43.93
C THR A 151 32.23 -35.26 -42.53
N ASP A 152 31.08 -35.47 -41.89
CA ASP A 152 29.97 -36.43 -42.20
C ASP A 152 30.25 -37.87 -41.70
N ASN A 153 29.62 -38.26 -40.58
CA ASN A 153 28.60 -39.32 -40.57
C ASN A 153 27.97 -39.57 -39.19
N SER A 154 26.66 -39.84 -39.19
CA SER A 154 25.92 -40.60 -38.16
C SER A 154 25.50 -41.96 -38.80
N PRO A 155 24.54 -42.76 -38.29
CA PRO A 155 23.90 -42.85 -36.97
C PRO A 155 23.91 -44.31 -36.43
N THR A 156 22.86 -44.71 -35.67
CA THR A 156 22.41 -46.10 -35.35
C THR A 156 23.14 -46.86 -34.21
N THR A 157 22.47 -47.65 -33.35
CA THR A 157 21.01 -47.89 -33.13
C THR A 157 20.67 -48.38 -31.71
N ASN A 158 19.46 -48.07 -31.26
CA ASN A 158 18.53 -48.86 -30.42
C ASN A 158 19.06 -50.05 -29.59
N ASN A 159 18.94 -50.01 -28.24
CA ASN A 159 17.84 -50.64 -27.47
C ASN A 159 18.06 -50.68 -25.93
N ASN A 160 16.95 -50.81 -25.20
CA ASN A 160 16.82 -51.12 -23.75
C ASN A 160 16.34 -52.62 -23.63
N PRO A 161 16.07 -53.27 -22.46
CA PRO A 161 16.01 -52.77 -21.07
C PRO A 161 16.48 -53.69 -19.90
N ALA A 162 16.59 -53.09 -18.70
CA ALA A 162 16.47 -53.72 -17.35
C ALA A 162 17.54 -54.78 -16.93
N ASN A 163 17.65 -55.31 -15.69
CA ASN A 163 16.92 -55.14 -14.42
C ASN A 163 17.78 -55.55 -13.18
N GLN A 164 17.58 -54.95 -11.99
CA GLN A 164 18.02 -55.43 -10.64
C GLN A 164 19.57 -55.64 -10.43
N THR A 165 20.17 -55.86 -9.24
CA THR A 165 19.74 -56.11 -7.83
C THR A 165 20.78 -55.54 -6.82
N ILE A 166 20.52 -55.58 -5.49
CA ILE A 166 21.45 -55.17 -4.39
C ILE A 166 21.52 -56.25 -3.29
N PRO A 167 22.66 -56.45 -2.59
CA PRO A 167 22.65 -56.63 -1.13
C PRO A 167 23.72 -55.77 -0.36
N LYS A 168 23.67 -55.79 1.00
CA LYS A 168 24.50 -55.02 1.97
C LYS A 168 25.58 -55.92 2.65
N GLN A 169 26.52 -55.43 3.49
CA GLN A 169 26.37 -55.27 4.96
C GLN A 169 27.67 -54.81 5.71
N ASN A 170 27.52 -54.16 6.89
CA ASN A 170 28.37 -54.18 8.14
C ASN A 170 29.85 -53.66 8.08
N GLU A 171 30.59 -53.17 9.11
CA GLU A 171 30.42 -52.58 10.49
C GLU A 171 31.85 -52.13 11.02
N VAL A 172 32.25 -51.64 12.21
CA VAL A 172 31.70 -51.44 13.59
C VAL A 172 32.12 -50.06 14.24
N ALA A 173 33.19 -49.98 15.07
CA ALA A 173 33.58 -48.86 15.99
C ALA A 173 35.06 -49.04 16.51
N ALA A 174 35.70 -48.35 17.50
CA ALA A 174 35.29 -47.40 18.57
C ALA A 174 36.48 -46.58 19.22
N THR A 175 36.14 -45.56 20.03
CA THR A 175 36.83 -44.97 21.24
C THR A 175 38.26 -44.37 21.29
N THR A 176 38.29 -43.05 21.56
CA THR A 176 39.22 -42.13 22.30
C THR A 176 40.35 -42.63 23.25
N GLN A 177 41.50 -41.91 23.30
CA GLN A 177 41.91 -40.92 24.37
C GLN A 177 43.35 -40.34 24.18
N GLY A 178 43.69 -39.22 24.87
CA GLY A 178 45.08 -38.75 25.14
C GLY A 178 45.57 -37.45 24.44
N GLN A 179 46.41 -36.63 25.09
CA GLN A 179 46.95 -35.34 24.57
C GLN A 179 48.39 -35.02 25.04
N SER A 180 49.24 -34.37 24.20
CA SER A 180 50.22 -33.33 24.65
C SER A 180 50.94 -32.50 23.53
N ILE A 181 50.45 -31.28 23.29
CA ILE A 181 51.15 -29.97 23.07
C ILE A 181 52.42 -29.80 22.15
N LYS A 182 52.21 -29.24 20.93
CA LYS A 182 53.04 -28.26 20.13
C LYS A 182 54.50 -28.62 19.68
N ALA A 183 55.08 -28.08 18.59
CA ALA A 183 54.77 -26.86 17.81
C ALA A 183 55.16 -26.92 16.28
N VAL A 184 54.50 -26.08 15.45
CA VAL A 184 54.82 -25.48 14.11
C VAL A 184 56.08 -25.97 13.32
N VAL A 185 56.09 -26.19 11.99
CA VAL A 185 55.79 -25.26 10.86
C VAL A 185 55.36 -25.97 9.54
N ASN A 186 54.47 -25.32 8.76
CA ASN A 186 54.10 -25.49 7.34
C ASN A 186 53.75 -26.87 6.74
N SER A 187 52.47 -27.02 6.38
CA SER A 187 52.04 -27.62 5.10
C SER A 187 50.78 -26.90 4.56
N THR A 188 50.43 -27.13 3.30
CA THR A 188 49.31 -26.47 2.59
C THR A 188 47.96 -26.66 3.28
N PRO A 189 47.05 -25.66 3.25
CA PRO A 189 45.66 -25.85 3.67
C PRO A 189 44.99 -26.98 2.89
N LYS A 190 44.55 -28.03 3.60
CA LYS A 190 43.64 -29.04 3.05
C LYS A 190 42.33 -28.40 2.63
N ASP A 191 41.66 -29.00 1.64
CA ASP A 191 40.25 -28.71 1.37
C ASP A 191 39.41 -29.01 2.61
N ILE A 192 38.70 -28.00 3.10
CA ILE A 192 37.81 -28.05 4.27
C ILE A 192 36.51 -28.83 4.03
N ASN A 193 36.28 -29.33 2.80
CA ASN A 193 35.08 -30.08 2.43
C ASN A 193 35.28 -31.62 2.47
N ALA A 194 36.46 -32.12 2.79
CA ALA A 194 36.77 -33.56 2.77
C ALA A 194 36.57 -34.24 4.14
N ASN A 195 35.41 -34.87 4.35
CA ASN A 195 35.21 -35.93 5.35
C ASN A 195 34.97 -37.27 4.63
N PRO A 196 35.69 -38.37 4.92
CA PRO A 196 35.63 -39.58 4.08
C PRO A 196 34.35 -40.42 4.25
N ASP A 197 33.75 -40.39 5.44
CA ASP A 197 32.64 -41.28 5.82
C ASP A 197 31.30 -40.55 5.73
N GLY A 198 30.39 -41.08 4.92
CA GLY A 198 29.11 -40.45 4.57
C GLY A 198 27.91 -40.85 5.44
N PRO A 199 26.67 -40.41 5.09
CA PRO A 199 26.30 -39.68 3.87
C PRO A 199 25.53 -38.37 4.16
N THR A 200 26.22 -37.23 4.27
CA THR A 200 25.57 -35.91 4.22
C THR A 200 26.53 -34.84 3.69
N PRO A 201 26.33 -34.32 2.47
CA PRO A 201 27.04 -33.13 1.98
C PRO A 201 26.70 -31.85 2.78
N PRO A 202 27.47 -30.76 2.63
CA PRO A 202 27.44 -29.63 3.55
C PRO A 202 26.05 -29.03 3.80
N ARG A 203 25.73 -28.87 5.09
CA ARG A 203 24.41 -28.44 5.58
C ARG A 203 24.19 -26.94 5.37
N VAL A 204 23.71 -26.55 4.19
CA VAL A 204 23.15 -25.21 3.96
C VAL A 204 21.78 -25.14 4.65
N GLY A 205 21.52 -24.09 5.44
CA GLY A 205 20.28 -23.95 6.21
C GLY A 205 20.29 -24.68 7.57
N GLY A 206 21.31 -24.45 8.39
CA GLY A 206 21.37 -24.97 9.76
C GLY A 206 20.82 -23.99 10.80
N LYS A 207 19.68 -24.33 11.41
CA LYS A 207 18.95 -23.59 12.47
C LYS A 207 18.55 -22.12 12.18
N GLY A 208 19.02 -21.51 11.10
CA GLY A 208 18.55 -20.23 10.57
C GLY A 208 18.03 -20.39 9.14
N GLY A 209 16.73 -20.16 8.95
CA GLY A 209 16.04 -20.23 7.66
C GLY A 209 15.23 -21.53 7.45
N PRO A 210 14.12 -21.48 6.68
CA PRO A 210 13.56 -20.33 5.97
C PRO A 210 12.46 -19.58 6.73
N ALA A 211 12.18 -18.35 6.31
CA ALA A 211 10.96 -17.60 6.61
C ALA A 211 9.72 -18.29 5.99
N THR A 212 8.88 -18.90 6.84
CA THR A 212 7.56 -19.47 6.55
C THR A 212 6.51 -18.38 6.19
N LEU A 213 6.68 -17.78 5.01
CA LEU A 213 5.73 -16.84 4.37
C LEU A 213 4.32 -17.46 4.36
N SER A 214 3.36 -16.87 5.07
CA SER A 214 1.95 -17.21 4.88
C SER A 214 1.39 -16.47 3.67
N LEU A 215 0.48 -17.11 2.92
CA LEU A 215 -0.13 -16.53 1.72
C LEU A 215 -1.64 -16.76 1.73
N THR A 216 -2.41 -15.69 1.94
CA THR A 216 -3.83 -15.67 1.55
C THR A 216 -4.16 -14.45 0.67
N PRO A 217 -5.18 -14.51 -0.21
CA PRO A 217 -5.22 -13.65 -1.39
C PRO A 217 -6.03 -12.35 -1.24
N SER A 218 -5.74 -11.41 -2.14
CA SER A 218 -6.46 -10.15 -2.32
C SER A 218 -7.91 -10.33 -2.78
N ASN A 219 -8.75 -9.33 -2.43
CA ASN A 219 -10.16 -9.20 -2.81
C ASN A 219 -10.48 -9.60 -4.27
N GLN A 220 -11.50 -10.44 -4.45
CA GLN A 220 -12.27 -10.53 -5.68
C GLN A 220 -13.76 -10.27 -5.40
N THR A 221 -14.27 -9.13 -5.86
CA THR A 221 -15.69 -8.80 -5.77
C THR A 221 -16.44 -9.34 -7.00
N ALA A 222 -16.64 -10.65 -7.05
CA ALA A 222 -17.42 -11.31 -8.10
C ALA A 222 -18.85 -11.59 -7.60
N TYR A 223 -19.82 -10.78 -8.03
CA TYR A 223 -21.23 -11.03 -7.71
C TYR A 223 -21.73 -12.31 -8.38
N ARG A 224 -21.90 -13.37 -7.59
CA ARG A 224 -22.81 -14.49 -7.90
C ARG A 224 -23.62 -14.83 -6.65
N ALA A 225 -24.94 -14.78 -6.76
CA ALA A 225 -25.81 -15.32 -5.74
C ALA A 225 -25.69 -16.85 -5.74
N ALA A 226 -25.32 -17.42 -4.59
CA ALA A 226 -25.34 -18.84 -4.33
C ALA A 226 -26.15 -19.09 -3.04
N THR A 227 -26.88 -20.20 -2.99
CA THR A 227 -27.79 -20.55 -1.89
C THR A 227 -27.05 -20.78 -0.58
N VAL A 228 -27.64 -20.33 0.54
CA VAL A 228 -27.05 -20.43 1.87
C VAL A 228 -26.91 -21.90 2.31
N SER A 229 -25.67 -22.37 2.44
CA SER A 229 -25.32 -23.57 3.19
C SER A 229 -24.90 -23.19 4.62
N THR A 230 -25.29 -23.99 5.61
CA THR A 230 -24.92 -23.75 7.02
C THR A 230 -23.42 -23.92 7.27
N PRO A 231 -22.78 -23.09 8.13
CA PRO A 231 -21.36 -23.22 8.47
C PRO A 231 -21.02 -24.56 9.13
N SER A 232 -19.81 -25.08 8.84
CA SER A 232 -19.26 -26.27 9.48
C SER A 232 -18.45 -25.93 10.75
N PRO A 233 -18.27 -26.87 11.69
CA PRO A 233 -17.35 -26.71 12.81
C PRO A 233 -15.90 -26.49 12.38
N TYR A 234 -15.22 -25.55 13.04
CA TYR A 234 -13.80 -25.27 12.86
C TYR A 234 -12.96 -26.53 13.10
N GLN A 235 -11.91 -26.70 12.28
CA GLN A 235 -10.96 -27.78 12.40
C GLN A 235 -9.65 -27.20 12.92
N PRO A 236 -9.21 -27.52 14.16
CA PRO A 236 -7.95 -27.04 14.71
C PRO A 236 -6.77 -27.37 13.79
N GLN A 237 -5.95 -26.37 13.45
CA GLN A 237 -4.79 -26.57 12.58
C GLN A 237 -3.58 -27.12 13.36
N VAL A 238 -3.58 -26.99 14.69
CA VAL A 238 -2.53 -27.50 15.57
C VAL A 238 -3.09 -28.44 16.64
N LYS A 239 -2.29 -29.43 17.04
CA LYS A 239 -2.56 -30.24 18.23
C LYS A 239 -2.11 -29.45 19.45
N SER A 240 -3.02 -29.14 20.37
CA SER A 240 -2.73 -28.40 21.60
C SER A 240 -3.55 -28.95 22.76
N SER A 241 -2.89 -29.53 23.75
CA SER A 241 -3.54 -30.01 24.98
C SER A 241 -4.19 -28.86 25.76
N ILE A 242 -3.65 -27.65 25.67
CA ILE A 242 -4.21 -26.46 26.31
C ILE A 242 -5.42 -25.94 25.54
N ASN A 243 -5.42 -25.88 24.20
CA ASN A 243 -6.63 -25.49 23.46
C ASN A 243 -7.75 -26.54 23.61
N ASP A 244 -7.43 -27.82 23.60
CA ASP A 244 -8.41 -28.88 23.81
C ASP A 244 -8.94 -28.88 25.25
N TYR A 245 -8.11 -28.50 26.23
CA TYR A 245 -8.55 -28.23 27.60
C TYR A 245 -9.46 -26.99 27.69
N ILE A 246 -9.13 -25.89 26.98
CA ILE A 246 -9.96 -24.67 26.88
C ILE A 246 -11.34 -25.00 26.29
N ARG A 247 -11.37 -25.72 25.16
CA ARG A 247 -12.58 -26.18 24.47
C ARG A 247 -13.41 -27.08 25.41
N LYS A 248 -12.78 -28.07 26.06
CA LYS A 248 -13.42 -29.00 27.01
C LYS A 248 -13.94 -28.32 28.28
N LYS A 249 -13.29 -27.26 28.76
CA LYS A 249 -13.69 -26.47 29.93
C LYS A 249 -14.74 -25.42 29.62
N GLY A 250 -14.87 -25.00 28.35
CA GLY A 250 -15.82 -23.97 27.93
C GLY A 250 -15.57 -22.61 28.59
N TYR A 251 -14.30 -22.23 28.80
CA TYR A 251 -13.95 -21.02 29.55
C TYR A 251 -14.63 -19.77 28.96
N GLN A 252 -15.42 -19.10 29.80
CA GLN A 252 -15.98 -17.80 29.49
C GLN A 252 -14.86 -16.75 29.54
N VAL A 253 -14.84 -15.87 28.55
CA VAL A 253 -13.88 -14.76 28.48
C VAL A 253 -14.31 -13.69 29.50
N PRO A 254 -13.40 -13.15 30.33
CA PRO A 254 -13.75 -12.18 31.34
C PRO A 254 -14.13 -10.83 30.73
N LYS A 255 -14.70 -9.97 31.59
CA LYS A 255 -14.80 -8.52 31.37
C LYS A 255 -13.44 -8.02 30.88
N TYR A 256 -13.36 -7.38 29.71
CA TYR A 256 -12.27 -6.41 29.55
C TYR A 256 -12.64 -5.24 30.47
N GLU A 257 -11.70 -4.86 31.32
CA GLU A 257 -11.80 -3.73 32.24
C GLU A 257 -11.09 -2.53 31.61
N GLU A 258 -11.32 -1.35 32.16
CA GLU A 258 -10.93 -0.09 31.53
C GLU A 258 -10.22 0.76 32.58
N ASP A 259 -8.91 0.94 32.42
CA ASP A 259 -8.09 1.74 33.33
C ASP A 259 -7.31 2.80 32.54
N TYR A 260 -8.03 3.53 31.69
CA TYR A 260 -7.45 4.47 30.74
C TYR A 260 -6.75 5.64 31.43
N SER A 261 -5.47 5.85 31.08
CA SER A 261 -4.73 7.00 31.60
C SER A 261 -5.04 8.27 30.81
N VAL A 262 -5.60 9.27 31.49
CA VAL A 262 -5.87 10.60 30.91
C VAL A 262 -4.60 11.39 30.55
N THR A 263 -3.41 10.91 30.95
CA THR A 263 -2.10 11.51 30.62
C THR A 263 -1.48 10.97 29.33
N PHE A 264 -1.96 9.84 28.79
CA PHE A 264 -1.35 9.23 27.61
C PHE A 264 -1.71 10.02 26.35
N PRO A 265 -0.73 10.32 25.47
CA PRO A 265 -0.99 11.11 24.27
C PRO A 265 -1.80 10.30 23.25
N LYS A 266 -2.84 10.91 22.68
CA LYS A 266 -3.74 10.27 21.71
C LYS A 266 -3.41 10.77 20.30
N TYR A 267 -2.49 10.09 19.61
CA TYR A 267 -2.10 10.36 18.21
C TYR A 267 -2.71 9.33 17.25
N GLY A 268 -3.02 9.73 16.01
CA GLY A 268 -3.47 8.79 14.99
C GLY A 268 -2.33 7.91 14.46
N TYR A 269 -2.66 6.72 13.96
CA TYR A 269 -1.74 5.87 13.20
C TYR A 269 -1.31 6.54 11.90
N ARG A 270 -0.32 5.99 11.20
CA ARG A 270 0.21 6.55 9.94
C ARG A 270 -0.83 6.73 8.82
N ASN A 271 -1.97 6.05 8.92
CA ASN A 271 -3.10 6.14 7.99
C ASN A 271 -4.30 6.95 8.56
N GLY A 272 -4.23 7.42 9.81
CA GLY A 272 -5.30 8.12 10.53
C GLY A 272 -5.66 7.53 11.89
N VAL A 273 -6.60 8.19 12.59
CA VAL A 273 -7.26 7.66 13.80
C VAL A 273 -8.22 6.53 13.39
N GLY A 274 -8.25 5.43 14.16
CA GLY A 274 -9.08 4.26 13.87
C GLY A 274 -8.60 3.43 12.68
N ALA A 275 -7.32 3.56 12.28
CA ALA A 275 -6.73 2.87 11.14
C ALA A 275 -5.44 2.07 11.48
N PRO A 276 -5.44 1.17 12.47
CA PRO A 276 -4.35 0.24 12.70
C PRO A 276 -4.22 -0.80 11.57
N GLU A 277 -3.03 -1.36 11.42
CA GLU A 277 -2.67 -2.38 10.42
C GLU A 277 -2.59 -3.79 11.04
N GLY A 278 -2.77 -3.93 12.36
CA GLY A 278 -2.54 -5.18 13.09
C GLY A 278 -2.36 -5.00 14.61
N ILE A 279 -1.89 -6.06 15.26
CA ILE A 279 -1.76 -6.23 16.71
C ILE A 279 -0.40 -6.88 17.01
N VAL A 280 0.30 -6.39 18.05
CA VAL A 280 1.51 -6.98 18.63
C VAL A 280 1.18 -7.60 19.99
N LEU A 281 1.60 -8.85 20.18
CA LEU A 281 1.52 -9.62 21.42
C LEU A 281 2.87 -9.54 22.15
N HIS A 282 2.81 -9.30 23.46
CA HIS A 282 3.95 -9.08 24.35
C HIS A 282 3.85 -9.97 25.61
N ASP A 283 4.96 -10.10 26.34
CA ASP A 283 5.00 -10.58 27.72
C ASP A 283 5.77 -9.60 28.61
N THR A 284 5.35 -9.49 29.86
CA THR A 284 5.88 -8.48 30.80
C THR A 284 7.28 -8.82 31.34
N ALA A 285 7.86 -9.96 30.96
CA ALA A 285 9.16 -10.48 31.37
C ALA A 285 9.39 -10.53 32.90
N ASN A 286 8.33 -10.52 33.70
CA ASN A 286 8.38 -10.30 35.15
C ASN A 286 7.50 -11.32 35.90
N ASP A 287 8.09 -12.46 36.27
CA ASP A 287 7.43 -13.55 37.01
C ASP A 287 6.82 -13.10 38.35
N ASN A 288 7.33 -12.05 38.98
CA ASN A 288 6.85 -11.56 40.28
C ASN A 288 5.80 -10.45 40.15
N SER A 289 5.30 -10.20 38.94
CA SER A 289 4.36 -9.13 38.65
C SER A 289 2.90 -9.51 38.90
N THR A 290 2.06 -8.48 38.98
CA THR A 290 0.61 -8.59 38.88
C THR A 290 0.12 -7.60 37.84
N ILE A 291 -1.05 -7.84 37.26
CA ILE A 291 -1.64 -6.94 36.26
C ILE A 291 -1.79 -5.50 36.79
N ASN A 292 -2.05 -5.35 38.09
CA ASN A 292 -2.15 -4.05 38.75
C ASN A 292 -0.78 -3.38 38.93
N SER A 293 0.30 -4.13 39.22
CA SER A 293 1.63 -3.55 39.41
C SER A 293 2.25 -3.10 38.08
N GLU A 294 2.05 -3.86 37.00
CA GLU A 294 2.55 -3.49 35.67
C GLU A 294 1.81 -2.28 35.09
N ILE A 295 0.48 -2.25 35.18
CA ILE A 295 -0.30 -1.07 34.77
C ILE A 295 0.13 0.16 35.59
N ALA A 296 0.35 0.02 36.90
CA ALA A 296 0.83 1.10 37.74
C ALA A 296 2.28 1.52 37.41
N TYR A 297 3.15 0.59 37.01
CA TYR A 297 4.52 0.88 36.57
C TYR A 297 4.53 1.61 35.21
N MET A 298 3.83 1.08 34.21
CA MET A 298 3.65 1.71 32.90
C MET A 298 3.08 3.13 33.06
N LYS A 299 2.04 3.33 33.87
CA LYS A 299 1.45 4.67 34.10
C LYS A 299 2.42 5.68 34.71
N ARG A 300 3.41 5.25 35.51
CA ARG A 300 4.49 6.11 36.01
C ARG A 300 5.55 6.42 34.95
N ASN A 301 5.76 5.51 33.99
CA ASN A 301 6.86 5.54 33.02
C ASN A 301 6.42 5.77 31.56
N TYR A 302 5.17 6.18 31.34
CA TYR A 302 4.50 6.19 30.03
C TYR A 302 5.17 7.04 28.93
N GLN A 303 6.09 7.93 29.32
CA GLN A 303 6.89 8.72 28.38
C GLN A 303 7.93 7.86 27.63
N ASN A 304 8.27 6.69 28.16
CA ASN A 304 9.20 5.73 27.56
C ASN A 304 8.45 4.68 26.73
N ALA A 305 7.44 4.03 27.34
CA ALA A 305 6.62 3.00 26.70
C ALA A 305 5.22 2.93 27.33
N PHE A 306 4.21 2.63 26.52
CA PHE A 306 2.87 2.25 26.99
C PHE A 306 2.15 1.41 25.93
N VAL A 307 1.22 0.56 26.38
CA VAL A 307 0.47 -0.38 25.53
C VAL A 307 -1.03 -0.09 25.55
N HIS A 308 -1.82 -0.89 24.82
CA HIS A 308 -3.27 -0.77 24.80
C HIS A 308 -3.96 -1.61 25.88
N GLY A 309 -3.40 -2.75 26.28
CA GLY A 309 -3.96 -3.56 27.36
C GLY A 309 -3.03 -4.64 27.92
N PHE A 310 -3.43 -5.20 29.06
CA PHE A 310 -2.76 -6.28 29.78
C PHE A 310 -3.74 -7.43 30.03
N ILE A 311 -3.25 -8.66 30.08
CA ILE A 311 -4.07 -9.87 30.21
C ILE A 311 -3.43 -10.85 31.20
N ASP A 312 -4.23 -11.31 32.16
CA ASP A 312 -3.91 -12.43 33.06
C ASP A 312 -4.96 -13.56 32.95
N GLY A 313 -4.83 -14.59 33.78
CA GLY A 313 -5.72 -15.76 33.78
C GLY A 313 -7.17 -15.46 34.18
N ASN A 314 -7.50 -14.28 34.71
CA ASN A 314 -8.81 -13.93 35.24
C ASN A 314 -9.33 -12.59 34.70
N ARG A 315 -8.45 -11.70 34.22
CA ARG A 315 -8.75 -10.32 33.84
C ARG A 315 -8.10 -9.97 32.51
N ILE A 316 -8.77 -9.07 31.79
CA ILE A 316 -8.24 -8.34 30.64
C ILE A 316 -8.44 -6.88 30.99
N ILE A 317 -7.44 -6.01 30.84
CA ILE A 317 -7.55 -4.60 31.21
C ILE A 317 -6.97 -3.74 30.10
N GLU A 318 -7.81 -2.97 29.42
CA GLU A 318 -7.32 -1.96 28.49
C GLU A 318 -6.91 -0.67 29.24
N THR A 319 -5.84 -0.03 28.75
CA THR A 319 -5.21 1.15 29.35
C THR A 319 -4.98 2.30 28.35
N HIS A 320 -5.14 2.05 27.04
CA HIS A 320 -5.16 3.09 26.00
C HIS A 320 -6.10 2.71 24.83
N PRO A 321 -6.83 3.66 24.22
CA PRO A 321 -7.75 3.36 23.12
C PRO A 321 -7.08 2.92 21.83
N THR A 322 -7.53 1.78 21.30
CA THR A 322 -7.06 1.17 20.05
C THR A 322 -7.39 1.97 18.78
N ASP A 323 -8.14 3.08 18.89
CA ASP A 323 -8.30 4.07 17.82
C ASP A 323 -7.04 4.95 17.63
N TYR A 324 -6.11 4.95 18.59
CA TYR A 324 -4.91 5.81 18.61
C TYR A 324 -3.65 4.96 18.81
N LEU A 325 -2.48 5.45 18.38
CA LEU A 325 -1.23 4.70 18.56
C LEU A 325 -0.77 4.67 20.03
N ALA A 326 -0.04 3.60 20.36
CA ALA A 326 0.69 3.45 21.62
C ALA A 326 2.19 3.24 21.35
N TRP A 327 2.99 3.09 22.40
CA TRP A 327 4.44 2.99 22.36
C TRP A 327 4.94 1.66 22.93
N GLY A 328 4.61 0.54 22.29
CA GLY A 328 4.93 -0.81 22.79
C GLY A 328 6.10 -1.52 22.11
N ALA A 329 6.40 -1.24 20.83
CA ALA A 329 7.39 -2.02 20.07
C ALA A 329 8.25 -1.19 19.10
N GLY A 330 8.68 -0.01 19.53
CA GLY A 330 9.52 0.87 18.71
C GLY A 330 8.78 1.60 17.57
N ALA A 331 9.39 2.69 17.07
CA ALA A 331 8.70 3.70 16.28
C ALA A 331 8.00 3.19 15.00
N ILE A 332 8.50 2.10 14.38
CA ILE A 332 7.95 1.56 13.13
C ILE A 332 6.67 0.74 13.36
N ALA A 333 6.55 0.04 14.49
CA ALA A 333 5.36 -0.71 14.88
C ALA A 333 4.33 0.17 15.59
N ASN A 334 4.79 1.09 16.46
CA ASN A 334 3.96 2.06 17.16
C ASN A 334 3.01 2.80 16.21
N GLN A 335 3.50 3.29 15.07
CA GLN A 335 2.68 3.99 14.06
C GLN A 335 1.64 3.12 13.31
N ARG A 336 1.52 1.83 13.66
CA ARG A 336 0.72 0.83 12.93
C ARG A 336 -0.20 -0.01 13.81
N TYR A 337 0.21 -0.38 15.02
CA TYR A 337 -0.37 -1.55 15.69
C TYR A 337 -0.97 -1.28 17.07
N ILE A 338 -1.88 -2.17 17.45
CA ILE A 338 -2.35 -2.36 18.83
C ILE A 338 -1.30 -3.17 19.59
N HIS A 339 -1.15 -2.97 20.90
CA HIS A 339 -0.11 -3.60 21.73
C HIS A 339 -0.74 -4.21 22.98
N ILE A 340 -0.48 -5.49 23.26
CA ILE A 340 -1.12 -6.24 24.36
C ILE A 340 -0.09 -7.07 25.15
N GLU A 341 -0.08 -6.90 26.47
CA GLU A 341 0.85 -7.53 27.40
C GLU A 341 0.28 -8.79 28.09
N LEU A 342 1.07 -9.87 28.13
CA LEU A 342 0.82 -11.04 28.97
C LEU A 342 1.53 -10.89 30.33
N VAL A 343 0.74 -10.84 31.39
CA VAL A 343 1.22 -10.85 32.77
C VAL A 343 1.46 -12.30 33.19
N HIS A 344 2.60 -12.61 33.80
CA HIS A 344 2.94 -14.00 34.10
C HIS A 344 1.99 -14.59 35.16
N VAL A 345 1.39 -15.73 34.85
CA VAL A 345 0.65 -16.60 35.78
C VAL A 345 1.31 -17.98 35.83
N HIS A 346 1.21 -18.71 36.94
CA HIS A 346 2.05 -19.90 37.16
C HIS A 346 1.33 -21.25 37.04
N ASP A 347 0.01 -21.31 37.19
CA ASP A 347 -0.74 -22.56 37.13
C ASP A 347 -1.37 -22.83 35.75
N TYR A 348 -1.55 -24.11 35.41
CA TYR A 348 -2.03 -24.58 34.10
C TYR A 348 -3.46 -24.11 33.77
N ASP A 349 -4.33 -23.98 34.77
CA ASP A 349 -5.75 -23.64 34.61
C ASP A 349 -5.94 -22.12 34.43
N SER A 350 -5.12 -21.30 35.10
CA SER A 350 -5.02 -19.86 34.86
C SER A 350 -4.29 -19.53 33.56
N PHE A 351 -3.23 -20.25 33.18
CA PHE A 351 -2.59 -20.07 31.87
C PHE A 351 -3.54 -20.43 30.73
N ALA A 352 -4.28 -21.55 30.84
CA ALA A 352 -5.31 -21.92 29.87
C ALA A 352 -6.40 -20.83 29.74
N ARG A 353 -6.86 -20.24 30.86
CA ARG A 353 -7.73 -19.07 30.79
C ARG A 353 -7.03 -17.89 30.10
N GLN A 354 -5.79 -17.56 30.45
CA GLN A 354 -5.07 -16.42 29.86
C GLN A 354 -4.95 -16.52 28.34
N MET A 355 -4.67 -17.71 27.81
CA MET A 355 -4.62 -17.93 26.36
C MET A 355 -6.01 -17.82 25.71
N ASN A 356 -7.05 -18.34 26.36
CA ASN A 356 -8.44 -18.11 25.96
C ASN A 356 -8.83 -16.62 25.96
N ASN A 357 -8.31 -15.85 26.90
CA ASN A 357 -8.55 -14.42 27.11
C ASN A 357 -7.86 -13.58 26.02
N MET A 358 -6.55 -13.79 25.84
CA MET A 358 -5.73 -13.15 24.80
C MET A 358 -6.25 -13.45 23.39
N ALA A 359 -6.57 -14.72 23.11
CA ALA A 359 -7.07 -15.11 21.81
C ALA A 359 -8.45 -14.49 21.47
N ASP A 360 -9.27 -14.21 22.48
CA ASP A 360 -10.53 -13.49 22.27
C ASP A 360 -10.29 -12.00 21.99
N TYR A 361 -9.41 -11.36 22.77
CA TYR A 361 -9.06 -9.95 22.64
C TYR A 361 -8.48 -9.60 21.26
N ALA A 362 -7.52 -10.39 20.79
CA ALA A 362 -6.94 -10.22 19.47
C ALA A 362 -8.00 -10.43 18.36
N ALA A 363 -8.79 -11.50 18.44
CA ALA A 363 -9.84 -11.78 17.46
C ALA A 363 -10.95 -10.70 17.43
N THR A 364 -11.31 -10.12 18.59
CA THR A 364 -12.25 -8.99 18.70
C THR A 364 -11.69 -7.74 18.01
N ASN A 365 -10.44 -7.37 18.28
CA ASN A 365 -9.85 -6.16 17.70
C ASN A 365 -9.62 -6.28 16.19
N LEU A 366 -9.21 -7.45 15.70
CA LEU A 366 -9.15 -7.73 14.27
C LEU A 366 -10.53 -7.53 13.60
N GLN A 367 -11.59 -8.10 14.19
CA GLN A 367 -12.96 -7.89 13.71
C GLN A 367 -13.37 -6.40 13.70
N TYR A 368 -13.08 -5.65 14.77
CA TYR A 368 -13.48 -4.24 14.89
C TYR A 368 -12.86 -3.34 13.82
N TYR A 369 -11.58 -3.54 13.48
CA TYR A 369 -10.87 -2.77 12.45
C TYR A 369 -10.95 -3.40 11.03
N ASN A 370 -11.80 -4.42 10.83
CA ASN A 370 -11.95 -5.14 9.56
C ASN A 370 -10.62 -5.74 9.03
N LEU A 371 -9.79 -6.21 9.95
CA LEU A 371 -8.55 -6.94 9.71
C LEU A 371 -8.84 -8.45 9.82
N LYS A 372 -8.15 -9.27 9.02
CA LYS A 372 -8.22 -10.75 9.09
C LYS A 372 -6.97 -11.27 9.80
N PRO A 373 -7.03 -12.32 10.64
CA PRO A 373 -5.83 -12.97 11.18
C PRO A 373 -4.86 -13.36 10.07
N ASP A 374 -3.63 -12.86 10.18
CA ASP A 374 -2.49 -13.18 9.32
C ASP A 374 -1.21 -13.05 10.15
N SER A 375 -0.39 -14.10 10.21
CA SER A 375 0.70 -14.22 11.19
C SER A 375 2.05 -13.75 10.65
N ALA A 376 2.52 -12.61 11.15
CA ALA A 376 3.79 -12.00 10.74
C ALA A 376 5.05 -12.63 11.36
N GLU A 377 4.87 -13.66 12.21
CA GLU A 377 5.92 -14.30 12.99
C GLU A 377 7.10 -14.83 12.14
N TYR A 378 6.88 -15.14 10.85
CA TYR A 378 7.96 -15.61 9.96
C TYR A 378 8.39 -14.76 8.80
N ASP A 379 7.65 -13.74 8.42
CA ASP A 379 7.87 -13.04 7.16
C ASP A 379 7.84 -11.51 7.26
N GLY A 380 7.49 -10.98 8.44
CA GLY A 380 7.25 -9.57 8.66
C GLY A 380 6.01 -9.05 7.93
N ARG A 381 4.98 -9.88 7.74
CA ARG A 381 3.75 -9.53 7.03
C ARG A 381 2.53 -10.14 7.71
N GLY A 382 1.56 -9.31 8.02
CA GLY A 382 0.30 -9.75 8.59
C GLY A 382 -0.26 -8.77 9.59
N THR A 383 -1.25 -9.23 10.34
CA THR A 383 -2.03 -8.45 11.29
C THR A 383 -1.86 -8.94 12.73
N VAL A 384 -1.20 -10.07 12.95
CA VAL A 384 -0.85 -10.61 14.26
C VAL A 384 0.67 -10.77 14.31
N TRP A 385 1.29 -10.11 15.28
CA TRP A 385 2.72 -10.01 15.48
C TRP A 385 3.06 -10.39 16.91
N THR A 386 4.28 -10.87 17.15
CA THR A 386 4.91 -10.85 18.48
C THR A 386 5.88 -9.68 18.57
N HIS A 387 6.31 -9.31 19.78
CA HIS A 387 7.41 -8.36 19.94
C HIS A 387 8.69 -8.88 19.25
N ALA A 388 8.99 -10.17 19.40
CA ALA A 388 10.06 -10.85 18.67
C ALA A 388 9.98 -10.65 17.15
N ALA A 389 8.79 -10.78 16.54
CA ALA A 389 8.58 -10.56 15.12
C ALA A 389 8.81 -9.08 14.72
N VAL A 390 8.42 -8.13 15.57
CA VAL A 390 8.69 -6.70 15.35
C VAL A 390 10.20 -6.45 15.37
N SER A 391 10.92 -6.90 16.40
CA SER A 391 12.38 -6.77 16.52
C SER A 391 13.11 -7.35 15.31
N LYS A 392 12.66 -8.52 14.85
CA LYS A 392 13.24 -9.31 13.75
C LYS A 392 12.98 -8.77 12.35
N PHE A 393 11.86 -8.08 12.10
CA PHE A 393 11.45 -7.67 10.75
C PHE A 393 11.21 -6.17 10.53
N LEU A 394 10.89 -5.42 11.59
CA LEU A 394 10.66 -3.96 11.51
C LEU A 394 11.77 -3.16 12.21
N GLY A 395 12.35 -3.72 13.27
CA GLY A 395 13.41 -3.09 14.07
C GLY A 395 12.94 -1.89 14.89
N GLY A 396 13.88 -1.28 15.62
CA GLY A 396 13.60 -0.24 16.61
C GLY A 396 13.26 -0.77 18.01
N THR A 397 13.40 -2.08 18.20
CA THR A 397 13.37 -2.85 19.46
C THR A 397 14.16 -4.14 19.21
N ASP A 398 14.72 -4.75 20.26
CA ASP A 398 15.50 -6.00 20.26
C ASP A 398 14.91 -7.09 21.16
N HIS A 399 13.74 -6.83 21.74
CA HIS A 399 12.97 -7.72 22.60
C HIS A 399 12.49 -9.01 21.89
N VAL A 400 12.20 -10.06 22.68
CA VAL A 400 11.89 -11.42 22.18
C VAL A 400 10.63 -12.07 22.80
N ASP A 401 9.84 -11.30 23.54
CA ASP A 401 8.54 -11.71 24.07
C ASP A 401 7.49 -11.94 22.94
N PRO A 402 6.44 -12.76 23.15
CA PRO A 402 6.08 -13.52 24.36
C PRO A 402 6.67 -14.95 24.40
N HIS A 403 7.62 -15.27 23.51
CA HIS A 403 8.03 -16.66 23.25
C HIS A 403 8.71 -17.34 24.45
N GLY A 404 9.38 -16.57 25.29
CA GLY A 404 9.98 -17.06 26.54
C GLY A 404 8.88 -17.58 27.48
N TYR A 405 7.89 -16.75 27.77
CA TYR A 405 6.81 -17.07 28.69
C TYR A 405 5.92 -18.23 28.18
N LEU A 406 5.44 -18.18 26.93
CA LEU A 406 4.57 -19.25 26.38
C LEU A 406 5.22 -20.64 26.47
N LYS A 407 6.55 -20.71 26.26
CA LYS A 407 7.33 -21.96 26.31
C LYS A 407 7.44 -22.54 27.72
N GLN A 408 7.47 -21.72 28.78
CA GLN A 408 7.53 -22.20 30.16
C GLN A 408 6.29 -23.05 30.51
N HIS A 409 5.12 -22.70 29.96
CA HIS A 409 3.87 -23.46 30.12
C HIS A 409 3.71 -24.63 29.15
N GLY A 410 4.75 -24.98 28.37
CA GLY A 410 4.73 -26.03 27.35
C GLY A 410 3.94 -25.68 26.07
N TYR A 411 3.33 -24.49 26.06
CA TYR A 411 2.52 -23.95 24.96
C TYR A 411 3.40 -23.32 23.89
N SER A 412 2.80 -22.73 22.86
CA SER A 412 3.52 -22.04 21.80
C SER A 412 2.62 -21.12 20.98
N TYR A 413 3.23 -20.22 20.21
CA TYR A 413 2.54 -19.10 19.58
C TYR A 413 1.39 -19.52 18.63
N ASP A 414 1.37 -20.70 18.01
CA ASP A 414 0.25 -21.12 17.14
C ASP A 414 -0.78 -21.99 17.81
N GLU A 415 -0.47 -22.48 19.00
CA GLU A 415 -1.53 -22.87 19.90
C GLU A 415 -2.34 -21.58 20.24
N LEU A 416 -1.67 -20.42 20.40
CA LEU A 416 -2.34 -19.12 20.51
C LEU A 416 -2.96 -18.63 19.18
N TYR A 417 -2.27 -18.71 18.04
CA TYR A 417 -2.74 -18.21 16.74
C TYR A 417 -3.86 -19.07 16.12
N ASP A 418 -3.83 -20.40 16.24
CA ASP A 418 -4.98 -21.27 15.87
C ASP A 418 -6.20 -20.93 16.72
N LEU A 419 -6.02 -20.59 18.01
CA LEU A 419 -7.11 -20.17 18.89
C LEU A 419 -7.63 -18.76 18.54
N ILE A 420 -6.76 -17.83 18.13
CA ILE A 420 -7.16 -16.51 17.57
C ILE A 420 -7.97 -16.70 16.28
N ASN A 421 -7.49 -17.56 15.38
CA ASN A 421 -8.14 -17.85 14.10
C ASN A 421 -9.50 -18.55 14.29
N GLU A 422 -9.60 -19.55 15.17
CA GLU A 422 -10.86 -20.18 15.57
C GLU A 422 -11.86 -19.14 16.07
N LYS A 423 -11.46 -18.34 17.07
CA LYS A 423 -12.32 -17.31 17.66
C LYS A 423 -12.74 -16.25 16.64
N TYR A 424 -11.86 -15.84 15.73
CA TYR A 424 -12.20 -14.91 14.66
C TYR A 424 -13.21 -15.51 13.67
N GLN A 425 -12.99 -16.74 13.20
CA GLN A 425 -13.91 -17.39 12.25
C GLN A 425 -15.29 -17.65 12.85
N VAL A 426 -15.37 -17.96 14.16
CA VAL A 426 -16.63 -18.04 14.91
C VAL A 426 -17.28 -16.65 15.05
N LYS A 427 -16.56 -15.62 15.48
CA LYS A 427 -17.07 -14.23 15.60
C LYS A 427 -17.58 -13.66 14.27
N MET A 428 -17.03 -14.10 13.13
CA MET A 428 -17.45 -13.70 11.78
C MET A 428 -18.53 -14.61 11.17
N GLY A 429 -18.94 -15.70 11.84
CA GLY A 429 -19.95 -16.64 11.33
C GLY A 429 -19.46 -17.54 10.19
N TYR A 430 -18.14 -17.64 9.97
CA TYR A 430 -17.55 -18.49 8.93
C TYR A 430 -17.45 -19.97 9.36
N ALA A 431 -17.40 -20.23 10.67
CA ALA A 431 -17.37 -21.56 11.26
C ALA A 431 -18.18 -21.62 12.56
N LEU A 432 -18.60 -22.83 12.96
CA LEU A 432 -19.02 -23.11 14.34
C LEU A 432 -17.77 -23.46 15.20
N PRO A 433 -17.80 -23.35 16.54
CA PRO A 433 -16.67 -23.78 17.37
C PRO A 433 -16.30 -25.26 17.17
N ALA A 434 -15.02 -25.60 17.34
CA ALA A 434 -14.54 -26.97 17.14
C ALA A 434 -15.31 -27.97 18.03
N GLY A 435 -15.77 -29.07 17.45
CA GLY A 435 -16.49 -30.14 18.15
C GLY A 435 -17.98 -29.91 18.43
N SER A 436 -18.60 -28.84 17.90
CA SER A 436 -20.03 -28.56 18.13
C SER A 436 -20.99 -29.24 17.12
N THR A 437 -22.15 -29.69 17.60
CA THR A 437 -23.22 -30.34 16.81
C THR A 437 -24.50 -29.48 16.69
N SER A 438 -24.48 -28.26 17.19
CA SER A 438 -25.54 -27.26 17.02
C SER A 438 -24.93 -25.86 17.16
N PRO A 439 -25.54 -24.81 16.56
CA PRO A 439 -25.02 -23.45 16.69
C PRO A 439 -25.04 -23.02 18.16
N PRO A 440 -23.90 -22.57 18.72
CA PRO A 440 -23.96 -21.82 19.97
C PRO A 440 -24.73 -20.53 19.73
N ALA A 441 -25.46 -20.04 20.74
CA ALA A 441 -25.88 -18.65 20.74
C ALA A 441 -24.62 -17.78 20.59
N PRO A 442 -24.63 -16.72 19.75
CA PRO A 442 -23.44 -15.96 19.46
C PRO A 442 -22.90 -15.34 20.75
N SER A 443 -21.78 -15.86 21.24
CA SER A 443 -20.91 -15.18 22.18
C SER A 443 -20.39 -13.94 21.47
N LYS A 444 -21.18 -12.88 21.61
CA LYS A 444 -20.80 -11.51 21.25
C LYS A 444 -19.37 -11.31 21.73
N PRO A 445 -18.47 -10.70 20.92
CA PRO A 445 -17.11 -10.48 21.36
C PRO A 445 -17.12 -9.98 22.80
N SER A 446 -16.26 -10.56 23.64
CA SER A 446 -15.93 -9.81 24.82
C SER A 446 -15.40 -8.48 24.28
N THR A 447 -16.14 -7.48 24.64
CA THR A 447 -15.80 -6.09 24.47
C THR A 447 -15.33 -5.75 25.89
N ASN A 448 -15.78 -4.72 26.57
CA ASN A 448 -15.55 -4.64 28.04
C ASN A 448 -16.52 -5.57 28.82
N THR A 449 -16.60 -6.84 28.38
CA THR A 449 -17.76 -7.75 28.08
C THR A 449 -19.03 -7.10 27.54
N ASN A 450 -19.17 -5.80 27.76
CA ASN A 450 -20.36 -5.02 27.63
C ASN A 450 -20.15 -3.82 26.67
N LEU A 451 -18.96 -3.59 26.08
CA LEU A 451 -18.74 -2.55 25.06
C LEU A 451 -19.42 -2.87 23.71
N THR A 452 -20.74 -2.97 23.71
CA THR A 452 -21.46 -3.45 22.53
C THR A 452 -21.72 -2.31 21.53
N VAL A 453 -20.75 -2.06 20.65
CA VAL A 453 -20.88 -1.04 19.59
C VAL A 453 -21.82 -1.51 18.48
N ASN A 454 -22.95 -0.83 18.32
CA ASN A 454 -23.87 -0.99 17.18
C ASN A 454 -23.99 0.35 16.43
N ALA A 455 -24.31 0.31 15.13
CA ALA A 455 -24.79 1.49 14.43
C ALA A 455 -26.17 1.90 14.98
N LYS A 456 -26.37 3.19 15.27
CA LYS A 456 -27.66 3.71 15.77
C LYS A 456 -27.91 5.13 15.28
N THR A 457 -28.99 5.34 14.52
CA THR A 457 -29.34 6.64 13.94
C THR A 457 -30.42 7.34 14.75
N GLY A 458 -30.07 8.46 15.39
CA GLY A 458 -31.00 9.21 16.22
C GLY A 458 -30.48 10.58 16.63
N TYR A 459 -31.20 11.20 17.55
CA TYR A 459 -30.81 12.44 18.18
C TYR A 459 -30.82 12.30 19.70
N GLY A 460 -29.87 12.95 20.38
CA GLY A 460 -29.72 12.89 21.83
C GLY A 460 -29.54 14.27 22.45
N ARG A 461 -30.10 14.49 23.64
CA ARG A 461 -29.85 15.69 24.47
C ARG A 461 -29.14 15.33 25.76
N ILE A 462 -27.94 15.88 25.96
CA ILE A 462 -27.17 15.70 27.21
C ILE A 462 -27.84 16.52 28.33
N ALA A 463 -28.08 15.89 29.48
CA ALA A 463 -28.66 16.51 30.66
C ALA A 463 -27.75 17.60 31.26
N THR A 464 -28.33 18.55 32.01
CA THR A 464 -27.57 19.66 32.64
C THR A 464 -26.62 19.17 33.72
N LYS A 465 -27.05 18.16 34.50
CA LYS A 465 -26.17 17.31 35.31
C LYS A 465 -25.86 16.05 34.49
N ASN A 466 -24.60 15.81 34.18
CA ASN A 466 -24.13 14.68 33.36
C ASN A 466 -22.68 14.29 33.73
N SER A 467 -22.22 13.13 33.23
CA SER A 467 -20.89 12.59 33.45
C SER A 467 -19.81 13.13 32.49
N GLY A 468 -20.14 14.10 31.62
CA GLY A 468 -19.24 14.74 30.65
C GLY A 468 -19.20 14.09 29.25
N LEU A 469 -18.39 14.66 28.36
CA LEU A 469 -18.01 14.06 27.07
C LEU A 469 -16.72 13.24 27.22
N TYR A 470 -16.84 11.95 26.94
CA TYR A 470 -15.78 10.97 26.88
C TYR A 470 -15.16 11.03 25.48
N GLN A 471 -13.84 11.07 25.33
CA GLN A 471 -13.22 11.01 24.00
C GLN A 471 -13.35 9.59 23.43
N THR A 472 -13.24 8.61 24.32
CA THR A 472 -13.46 7.18 24.08
C THR A 472 -14.28 6.65 25.27
N VAL A 473 -15.25 5.77 25.02
CA VAL A 473 -16.20 5.25 26.05
C VAL A 473 -15.53 4.82 27.37
N TYR A 474 -14.34 4.24 27.23
CA TYR A 474 -13.40 3.79 28.26
C TYR A 474 -12.78 4.86 29.17
N ASP A 475 -12.86 6.15 28.82
CA ASP A 475 -12.24 7.21 29.63
C ASP A 475 -12.89 7.22 31.03
N THR A 476 -12.11 7.20 32.10
CA THR A 476 -12.64 7.00 33.48
C THR A 476 -13.57 8.12 33.96
N ALA A 477 -13.50 9.30 33.34
CA ALA A 477 -14.47 10.38 33.49
C ALA A 477 -14.60 11.19 32.19
N GLY A 478 -15.82 11.63 31.87
CA GLY A 478 -16.04 12.55 30.76
C GLY A 478 -15.57 13.97 31.10
N LYS A 479 -15.01 14.67 30.11
CA LYS A 479 -14.62 16.07 30.22
C LYS A 479 -15.87 16.96 30.26
N SER A 480 -15.87 17.99 31.11
CA SER A 480 -17.00 18.93 31.21
C SER A 480 -17.32 19.56 29.84
N THR A 481 -18.60 19.64 29.50
CA THR A 481 -19.07 20.04 28.16
C THR A 481 -20.07 21.18 28.21
N ASN A 482 -19.93 22.14 27.30
CA ASN A 482 -20.90 23.22 27.07
C ASN A 482 -22.01 22.82 26.06
N GLN A 483 -22.10 21.54 25.70
CA GLN A 483 -23.10 20.98 24.79
C GLN A 483 -24.32 20.38 25.52
N ILE A 484 -24.47 20.68 26.82
CA ILE A 484 -25.65 20.34 27.63
C ILE A 484 -26.91 21.04 27.12
N ASN A 485 -28.06 20.37 27.27
CA ASN A 485 -29.37 20.83 26.79
C ASN A 485 -29.34 21.35 25.34
N LYS A 486 -28.58 20.64 24.48
CA LYS A 486 -28.57 20.76 23.02
C LYS A 486 -28.84 19.38 22.43
N THR A 487 -29.47 19.36 21.27
CA THR A 487 -29.78 18.15 20.51
C THR A 487 -28.65 17.87 19.54
N LEU A 488 -28.00 16.72 19.73
CA LEU A 488 -26.82 16.24 19.02
C LEU A 488 -27.21 15.02 18.17
N LYS A 489 -26.47 14.75 17.09
CA LYS A 489 -26.66 13.55 16.26
C LYS A 489 -25.99 12.34 16.90
N VAL A 490 -26.74 11.25 17.05
CA VAL A 490 -26.24 9.93 17.46
C VAL A 490 -26.03 9.08 16.20
N THR A 491 -24.83 8.49 16.07
CA THR A 491 -24.43 7.67 14.91
C THR A 491 -24.06 6.22 15.28
N LYS A 492 -23.54 6.01 16.48
CA LYS A 492 -23.31 4.70 17.11
C LYS A 492 -23.87 4.70 18.51
N GLU A 493 -24.32 3.55 18.99
CA GLU A 493 -24.43 3.28 20.42
C GLU A 493 -23.39 2.27 20.85
N ALA A 494 -22.99 2.38 22.10
CA ALA A 494 -22.17 1.42 22.80
C ALA A 494 -22.91 1.10 24.09
N ALA A 495 -23.23 -0.15 24.40
CA ALA A 495 -23.23 -0.50 25.82
C ALA A 495 -21.79 -0.34 26.35
N LEU A 496 -21.55 -0.25 27.65
CA LEU A 496 -20.22 -0.43 28.23
C LEU A 496 -20.25 -0.66 29.74
N ASN A 497 -19.57 -1.71 30.21
CA ASN A 497 -19.40 -2.15 31.60
C ASN A 497 -20.69 -2.33 32.44
N GLY A 498 -21.86 -2.01 31.89
CA GLY A 498 -23.18 -1.98 32.54
C GLY A 498 -23.90 -0.66 32.25
N ASN A 499 -23.14 0.42 32.17
CA ASN A 499 -23.52 1.67 31.54
C ASN A 499 -23.86 1.46 30.05
N LYS A 500 -24.37 2.50 29.40
CA LYS A 500 -24.46 2.61 27.94
C LYS A 500 -24.08 4.02 27.53
N PHE A 501 -23.76 4.22 26.26
CA PHE A 501 -23.18 5.43 25.68
C PHE A 501 -23.68 5.64 24.24
N TYR A 502 -23.70 6.90 23.81
CA TYR A 502 -23.94 7.29 22.43
C TYR A 502 -22.75 8.08 21.88
N LEU A 503 -22.32 7.75 20.66
CA LEU A 503 -21.35 8.56 19.92
C LEU A 503 -22.09 9.77 19.37
N VAL A 504 -21.79 10.94 19.92
CA VAL A 504 -22.44 12.19 19.57
C VAL A 504 -21.56 13.07 18.67
N SER A 505 -22.25 13.71 17.72
CA SER A 505 -21.69 14.71 16.82
C SER A 505 -22.59 15.95 16.84
N ASP A 506 -22.01 17.11 16.57
CA ASP A 506 -22.80 18.34 16.48
C ASP A 506 -23.84 18.21 15.36
N GLY A 507 -25.10 18.55 15.66
CA GLY A 507 -26.19 18.30 14.74
C GLY A 507 -26.16 19.14 13.47
N THR A 508 -25.44 20.27 13.48
CA THR A 508 -25.36 21.24 12.39
C THR A 508 -24.10 21.06 11.55
N SER A 509 -22.93 20.94 12.18
CA SER A 509 -21.63 20.78 11.49
C SER A 509 -21.23 19.32 11.24
N ASN A 510 -21.81 18.36 11.97
CA ASN A 510 -21.41 16.95 12.03
C ASN A 510 -19.99 16.73 12.61
N GLN A 511 -19.39 17.74 13.26
CA GLN A 511 -18.14 17.57 14.00
C GLN A 511 -18.31 16.49 15.08
N LEU A 512 -17.38 15.53 15.13
CA LEU A 512 -17.38 14.50 16.18
C LEU A 512 -17.05 15.15 17.53
N LEU A 513 -17.92 14.93 18.53
CA LEU A 513 -17.77 15.53 19.86
C LEU A 513 -17.25 14.53 20.90
N GLY A 514 -17.50 13.24 20.68
CA GLY A 514 -17.11 12.15 21.57
C GLY A 514 -18.29 11.26 21.95
N TRP A 515 -18.08 10.41 22.94
CA TRP A 515 -19.11 9.60 23.56
C TRP A 515 -19.70 10.30 24.78
N VAL A 516 -20.96 10.00 25.10
CA VAL A 516 -21.63 10.43 26.33
C VAL A 516 -22.52 9.30 26.82
N LYS A 517 -22.68 9.13 28.14
CA LYS A 517 -23.54 8.08 28.66
C LYS A 517 -25.00 8.24 28.20
N GLN A 518 -25.67 7.12 27.95
CA GLN A 518 -27.10 7.04 27.63
C GLN A 518 -27.98 7.50 28.80
N GLU A 519 -27.58 7.23 30.05
CA GLU A 519 -28.33 7.70 31.23
C GLU A 519 -28.34 9.23 31.35
N ASP A 520 -27.27 9.87 30.88
CA ASP A 520 -27.16 11.33 30.77
C ASP A 520 -27.83 11.88 29.51
N VAL A 521 -28.42 11.05 28.65
CA VAL A 521 -28.99 11.45 27.34
C VAL A 521 -30.44 11.04 27.18
N THR A 522 -31.31 12.04 27.06
CA THR A 522 -32.64 11.81 26.47
C THR A 522 -32.44 11.50 24.98
N TYR A 523 -32.87 10.32 24.52
CA TYR A 523 -32.72 9.87 23.13
C TYR A 523 -34.04 9.87 22.37
N GLN A 524 -33.98 10.19 21.07
CA GLN A 524 -35.08 10.01 20.12
C GLN A 524 -34.56 9.29 18.87
N ASN A 525 -35.23 8.21 18.47
CA ASN A 525 -34.87 7.46 17.27
C ASN A 525 -35.21 8.26 16.01
N ALA A 526 -34.32 8.26 15.00
CA ALA A 526 -34.56 9.00 13.76
C ALA A 526 -34.67 8.05 12.56
N GLN A 527 -35.68 8.28 11.73
CA GLN A 527 -35.75 7.73 10.38
C GLN A 527 -34.76 8.46 9.46
N ALA A 528 -34.42 7.86 8.31
CA ALA A 528 -33.66 8.57 7.28
C ALA A 528 -34.40 9.83 6.79
N GLU A 529 -33.65 10.90 6.49
CA GLU A 529 -34.23 12.12 5.90
C GLU A 529 -34.85 11.82 4.53
N LYS A 530 -36.00 12.44 4.22
CA LYS A 530 -36.71 12.30 2.94
C LYS A 530 -36.90 13.66 2.29
N SER A 531 -36.49 13.81 1.03
CA SER A 531 -36.72 15.01 0.23
C SER A 531 -38.21 15.22 -0.03
N LYS A 532 -38.74 16.42 0.29
CA LYS A 532 -40.17 16.74 0.16
C LYS A 532 -40.38 18.24 0.13
N THR A 533 -40.66 18.78 -1.05
CA THR A 533 -40.91 20.22 -1.23
C THR A 533 -42.40 20.51 -1.16
N GLN A 534 -42.85 21.20 -0.11
CA GLN A 534 -44.26 21.54 0.12
C GLN A 534 -44.38 22.78 1.01
N ASN A 535 -45.37 23.64 0.73
CA ASN A 535 -45.70 24.79 1.59
C ASN A 535 -46.76 24.39 2.62
N TYR A 536 -46.63 24.89 3.84
CA TYR A 536 -47.55 24.68 4.96
C TYR A 536 -47.89 26.00 5.64
N GLN A 537 -49.07 26.12 6.25
CA GLN A 537 -49.39 27.26 7.14
C GLN A 537 -49.16 26.84 8.59
N ILE A 538 -48.35 27.60 9.33
CA ILE A 538 -47.99 27.30 10.72
C ILE A 538 -48.37 28.44 11.66
N LYS A 539 -48.67 28.11 12.90
CA LYS A 539 -49.24 29.02 13.90
C LYS A 539 -48.25 30.13 14.30
N PRO A 540 -48.72 31.33 14.69
CA PRO A 540 -47.91 32.31 15.41
C PRO A 540 -47.22 31.69 16.63
N GLY A 541 -46.02 32.15 16.96
CA GLY A 541 -45.24 31.58 18.07
C GLY A 541 -44.60 30.22 17.77
N THR A 542 -44.77 29.66 16.56
CA THR A 542 -44.06 28.43 16.18
C THR A 542 -42.55 28.65 16.23
N VAL A 543 -41.84 27.80 16.98
CA VAL A 543 -40.38 27.87 17.15
C VAL A 543 -39.69 27.04 16.06
N VAL A 544 -38.67 27.63 15.43
CA VAL A 544 -37.87 27.03 14.37
C VAL A 544 -36.46 26.73 14.90
N TYR A 545 -35.99 25.50 14.70
CA TYR A 545 -34.74 25.00 15.30
C TYR A 545 -33.67 24.66 14.25
N GLN A 546 -32.40 24.76 14.60
CA GLN A 546 -31.28 24.40 13.71
C GLN A 546 -31.27 22.90 13.35
N VAL A 547 -31.78 22.06 14.25
CA VAL A 547 -31.83 20.59 14.17
C VAL A 547 -33.25 20.10 14.52
N PRO A 548 -33.71 18.94 14.02
CA PRO A 548 -35.03 18.43 14.40
C PRO A 548 -34.99 18.04 15.87
N TRP A 549 -36.10 18.24 16.59
CA TRP A 549 -36.15 18.11 18.05
C TRP A 549 -35.12 19.00 18.77
N GLY A 550 -34.77 20.16 18.22
CA GLY A 550 -33.87 21.14 18.87
C GLY A 550 -34.38 21.74 20.19
N THR A 551 -33.50 22.42 20.92
CA THR A 551 -33.75 23.10 22.21
C THR A 551 -33.73 24.62 22.08
N ASN A 552 -34.08 25.36 23.14
CA ASN A 552 -34.05 26.83 23.18
C ASN A 552 -32.68 27.44 22.77
N SER A 553 -31.57 26.76 23.09
CA SER A 553 -30.20 27.14 22.71
C SER A 553 -29.83 26.79 21.25
N GLN A 554 -30.75 26.16 20.52
CA GLN A 554 -30.66 25.81 19.10
C GLN A 554 -31.84 26.38 18.29
N VAL A 555 -32.56 27.35 18.82
CA VAL A 555 -33.60 28.09 18.09
C VAL A 555 -32.91 28.96 17.05
N THR A 556 -33.30 28.81 15.78
CA THR A 556 -32.92 29.76 14.72
C THR A 556 -33.81 31.01 14.79
N GLY A 557 -35.04 30.87 15.29
CA GLY A 557 -35.95 31.96 15.58
C GLY A 557 -37.38 31.47 15.85
N THR A 558 -38.28 32.40 16.19
CA THR A 558 -39.70 32.14 16.41
C THR A 558 -40.53 32.89 15.38
N VAL A 559 -41.61 32.28 14.89
CA VAL A 559 -42.56 32.89 13.96
C VAL A 559 -43.32 34.02 14.65
N ALA A 560 -42.85 35.25 14.44
CA ALA A 560 -43.49 36.48 14.92
C ALA A 560 -44.70 36.87 14.06
N GLY A 561 -45.67 37.56 14.69
CA GLY A 561 -46.94 38.00 14.09
C GLY A 561 -48.15 37.53 14.90
N SER A 562 -49.35 37.89 14.44
CA SER A 562 -50.63 37.45 15.02
C SER A 562 -51.39 36.44 14.15
N ASN A 563 -50.97 36.24 12.90
CA ASN A 563 -51.63 35.41 11.90
C ASN A 563 -50.71 34.25 11.44
N ASN A 564 -51.30 33.15 10.99
CA ASN A 564 -50.55 31.99 10.49
C ASN A 564 -49.56 32.38 9.37
N ALA A 565 -48.34 31.83 9.41
CA ALA A 565 -47.27 32.14 8.47
C ALA A 565 -46.95 30.94 7.56
N THR A 566 -46.52 31.22 6.32
CA THR A 566 -46.21 30.18 5.34
C THR A 566 -44.79 29.64 5.50
N PHE A 567 -44.67 28.37 5.89
CA PHE A 567 -43.42 27.61 5.95
C PHE A 567 -43.20 26.84 4.65
N LYS A 568 -42.08 27.11 3.97
CA LYS A 568 -41.67 26.40 2.74
C LYS A 568 -40.78 25.22 3.11
N GLY A 569 -41.37 24.03 3.28
CA GLY A 569 -40.66 22.79 3.56
C GLY A 569 -39.91 22.25 2.33
N THR A 570 -38.76 21.62 2.54
CA THR A 570 -37.91 21.03 1.48
C THR A 570 -37.48 19.59 1.76
N LYS A 571 -37.45 19.17 3.04
CA LYS A 571 -37.24 17.77 3.47
C LYS A 571 -37.95 17.49 4.79
N GLU A 572 -38.24 16.23 5.05
CA GLU A 572 -38.85 15.75 6.30
C GLU A 572 -38.02 14.65 6.97
N GLN A 573 -38.13 14.55 8.29
CA GLN A 573 -37.53 13.48 9.08
C GLN A 573 -38.43 13.17 10.28
N THR A 574 -38.79 11.90 10.48
CA THR A 574 -39.48 11.48 11.70
C THR A 574 -38.46 11.22 12.80
N VAL A 575 -38.61 11.90 13.93
CA VAL A 575 -37.74 11.80 15.12
C VAL A 575 -38.61 11.54 16.33
N GLY A 576 -38.40 10.39 16.98
CA GLY A 576 -39.40 9.78 17.86
C GLY A 576 -40.69 9.49 17.09
N ASN A 577 -41.83 9.77 17.72
CA ASN A 577 -43.15 9.74 17.06
C ASN A 577 -43.52 11.07 16.39
N THR A 578 -42.60 12.05 16.34
CA THR A 578 -42.86 13.39 15.79
C THR A 578 -42.30 13.53 14.39
N GLN A 579 -43.12 13.96 13.44
CA GLN A 579 -42.67 14.36 12.11
C GLN A 579 -42.07 15.78 12.18
N TRP A 580 -40.83 15.94 11.75
CA TRP A 580 -40.15 17.23 11.65
C TRP A 580 -39.99 17.61 10.19
N LEU A 581 -40.24 18.89 9.89
CA LEU A 581 -40.16 19.45 8.55
C LEU A 581 -39.05 20.50 8.53
N TYR A 582 -38.07 20.34 7.64
CA TYR A 582 -37.03 21.35 7.40
C TYR A 582 -37.45 22.28 6.27
N GLY A 583 -37.20 23.57 6.42
CA GLY A 583 -37.69 24.57 5.48
C GLY A 583 -37.39 25.98 5.93
N THR A 584 -38.12 26.95 5.36
CA THR A 584 -37.97 28.38 5.70
C THR A 584 -39.31 29.06 5.90
N VAL A 585 -39.45 29.83 6.99
CA VAL A 585 -40.58 30.74 7.27
C VAL A 585 -40.02 32.09 7.70
N ASN A 586 -40.55 33.19 7.17
CA ASN A 586 -40.09 34.55 7.49
C ASN A 586 -38.55 34.70 7.44
N GLN A 587 -37.91 33.98 6.51
CA GLN A 587 -36.45 33.78 6.33
C GLN A 587 -35.72 32.94 7.37
N ILE A 588 -36.33 32.67 8.53
CA ILE A 588 -35.82 31.74 9.52
C ILE A 588 -35.82 30.34 8.90
N THR A 589 -34.64 29.78 8.68
CA THR A 589 -34.44 28.45 8.07
C THR A 589 -34.13 27.42 9.17
N GLY A 590 -34.82 26.29 9.15
CA GLY A 590 -34.65 25.25 10.15
C GLY A 590 -35.80 24.23 10.18
N TRP A 591 -35.82 23.45 11.24
CA TRP A 591 -36.80 22.41 11.51
C TRP A 591 -37.96 22.93 12.38
N ILE A 592 -39.18 22.57 12.01
CA ILE A 592 -40.38 22.72 12.82
C ILE A 592 -40.97 21.34 13.15
N ASN A 593 -41.73 21.26 14.24
CA ASN A 593 -42.61 20.13 14.53
C ASN A 593 -43.85 20.24 13.62
N ALA A 594 -44.23 19.18 12.89
CA ALA A 594 -45.39 19.19 12.00
C ALA A 594 -46.71 19.54 12.72
N ASN A 595 -46.83 19.27 14.03
CA ASN A 595 -48.02 19.61 14.83
C ASN A 595 -48.23 21.14 15.02
N SER A 596 -47.26 21.96 14.60
CA SER A 596 -47.37 23.42 14.53
C SER A 596 -48.19 23.93 13.33
N ILE A 597 -48.50 23.05 12.38
CA ILE A 597 -49.39 23.34 11.24
C ILE A 597 -50.79 23.71 11.76
N ALA A 598 -51.43 24.67 11.10
CA ALA A 598 -52.81 25.08 11.40
C ALA A 598 -53.82 23.99 11.00
N PRO A 599 -54.90 23.74 11.77
CA PRO A 599 -55.88 22.70 11.44
C PRO A 599 -56.60 22.94 10.10
N ASP A 600 -56.79 24.21 9.73
CA ASP A 600 -57.41 24.58 8.47
C ASP A 600 -56.44 24.39 7.29
N THR A 601 -56.57 23.25 6.61
CA THR A 601 -56.03 23.02 5.26
C THR A 601 -57.14 22.95 4.20
N PRO A 602 -57.72 24.10 3.79
CA PRO A 602 -58.42 24.20 2.51
C PRO A 602 -57.52 23.84 1.32
N LYS A 603 -58.17 23.64 0.15
CA LYS A 603 -57.54 23.50 -1.17
C LYS A 603 -56.46 24.58 -1.44
N PRO A 604 -55.49 24.31 -2.33
CA PRO A 604 -54.41 25.24 -2.62
C PRO A 604 -54.94 26.55 -3.21
N SER A 605 -54.80 27.66 -2.48
CA SER A 605 -55.05 29.00 -2.99
C SER A 605 -53.79 29.57 -3.64
N THR A 606 -53.91 30.00 -4.89
CA THR A 606 -52.85 30.67 -5.63
C THR A 606 -52.68 32.10 -5.11
N ASN A 607 -51.67 32.34 -4.27
CA ASN A 607 -51.28 33.70 -3.90
C ASN A 607 -50.01 34.11 -4.67
N THR A 608 -50.24 34.71 -5.84
CA THR A 608 -49.27 34.90 -6.94
C THR A 608 -48.30 36.07 -6.75
N GLY A 609 -47.93 36.37 -5.49
CA GLY A 609 -47.07 37.51 -5.13
C GLY A 609 -45.56 37.21 -5.12
N LEU A 610 -45.12 36.26 -4.28
CA LEU A 610 -43.69 36.02 -3.99
C LEU A 610 -43.10 34.79 -4.71
N GLN A 611 -42.40 35.00 -5.82
CA GLN A 611 -41.49 34.00 -6.38
C GLN A 611 -40.10 34.14 -5.74
N LEU A 612 -39.62 33.07 -5.10
CA LEU A 612 -38.32 33.03 -4.43
C LEU A 612 -37.47 31.92 -5.06
N THR A 613 -36.32 32.30 -5.61
CA THR A 613 -35.32 31.39 -6.20
C THR A 613 -34.01 31.51 -5.44
N ASN A 614 -33.28 30.40 -5.29
CA ASN A 614 -31.88 30.49 -4.88
C ASN A 614 -31.07 31.20 -5.97
N ASP A 615 -30.03 31.91 -5.57
CA ASP A 615 -29.13 32.65 -6.45
C ASP A 615 -27.69 32.37 -6.01
N THR A 616 -26.73 32.53 -6.92
CA THR A 616 -25.30 32.30 -6.66
C THR A 616 -24.43 33.47 -7.12
N GLY A 617 -25.04 34.58 -7.52
CA GLY A 617 -24.37 35.79 -7.98
C GLY A 617 -23.61 36.54 -6.88
N LEU A 618 -22.90 37.59 -7.29
CA LEU A 618 -22.28 38.57 -6.41
C LEU A 618 -22.95 39.93 -6.64
N GLY A 619 -23.03 40.75 -5.60
CA GLY A 619 -23.69 42.06 -5.65
C GLY A 619 -22.91 43.14 -4.92
N ARG A 620 -22.88 44.34 -5.49
CA ARG A 620 -22.45 45.57 -4.80
C ARG A 620 -23.67 46.47 -4.61
N ILE A 621 -23.93 46.91 -3.38
CA ILE A 621 -25.00 47.89 -3.13
C ILE A 621 -24.55 49.27 -3.64
N ASN A 622 -25.40 49.91 -4.42
CA ASN A 622 -25.19 51.24 -4.98
C ASN A 622 -25.08 52.28 -3.86
N SER A 623 -24.26 53.32 -4.04
CA SER A 623 -24.10 54.41 -3.04
C SER A 623 -25.41 55.13 -2.74
N LYS A 624 -26.25 55.33 -3.76
CA LYS A 624 -27.67 55.69 -3.63
C LYS A 624 -28.49 54.40 -3.70
N ASN A 625 -29.17 54.05 -2.62
CA ASN A 625 -30.01 52.84 -2.49
C ASN A 625 -31.22 53.09 -1.56
N SER A 626 -32.21 52.20 -1.60
CA SER A 626 -33.43 52.25 -0.76
C SER A 626 -33.24 51.67 0.65
N GLY A 627 -32.00 51.37 1.05
CA GLY A 627 -31.65 50.72 2.32
C GLY A 627 -31.69 49.18 2.29
N LEU A 628 -31.26 48.58 3.39
CA LEU A 628 -31.40 47.16 3.70
C LEU A 628 -32.76 46.89 4.35
N TYR A 629 -33.54 46.05 3.69
CA TYR A 629 -34.82 45.53 4.16
C TYR A 629 -34.53 44.29 5.03
N ALA A 630 -35.16 44.19 6.21
CA ALA A 630 -35.02 42.98 7.03
C ALA A 630 -35.79 41.82 6.38
N THR A 631 -36.94 42.09 5.77
CA THR A 631 -37.71 41.17 4.91
C THR A 631 -38.15 41.86 3.61
N VAL A 632 -38.39 41.11 2.53
CA VAL A 632 -38.92 41.66 1.26
C VAL A 632 -40.34 42.25 1.36
N TYR A 633 -41.02 42.08 2.49
CA TYR A 633 -42.34 42.67 2.75
C TYR A 633 -42.24 44.00 3.53
N ASP A 634 -41.06 44.40 3.98
CA ASP A 634 -40.89 45.63 4.76
C ASP A 634 -41.15 46.86 3.88
N LYS A 635 -41.95 47.82 4.38
CA LYS A 635 -42.36 48.99 3.58
C LYS A 635 -41.18 49.85 3.13
N ASN A 636 -40.19 50.04 4.00
CA ASN A 636 -38.99 50.86 3.78
C ASN A 636 -37.74 50.08 4.22
N GLY A 637 -36.62 50.20 3.49
CA GLY A 637 -35.32 49.71 3.94
C GLY A 637 -34.67 50.65 4.97
N LYS A 638 -33.75 50.12 5.77
CA LYS A 638 -32.91 50.89 6.70
C LYS A 638 -31.64 51.37 6.01
N ALA A 639 -31.25 52.63 6.22
CA ALA A 639 -30.01 53.18 5.67
C ALA A 639 -28.79 52.30 6.04
N THR A 640 -27.87 52.12 5.11
CA THR A 640 -26.71 51.23 5.27
C THR A 640 -25.41 51.87 4.83
N SER A 641 -24.36 51.67 5.61
CA SER A 641 -22.96 51.96 5.22
C SER A 641 -22.34 50.82 4.39
N ALA A 642 -23.06 49.70 4.21
CA ALA A 642 -22.60 48.51 3.51
C ALA A 642 -22.61 48.67 1.96
N THR A 643 -22.04 49.77 1.48
CA THR A 643 -21.86 50.10 0.05
C THR A 643 -20.37 50.08 -0.30
N ASN A 644 -20.03 50.25 -1.59
CA ASN A 644 -18.65 50.16 -2.10
C ASN A 644 -17.91 48.88 -1.65
N GLN A 645 -18.62 47.75 -1.59
CA GLN A 645 -18.06 46.44 -1.33
C GLN A 645 -18.93 45.34 -1.95
N THR A 646 -18.33 44.18 -2.23
CA THR A 646 -18.96 43.03 -2.89
C THR A 646 -19.41 41.98 -1.88
N PHE A 647 -20.66 41.56 -2.03
CA PHE A 647 -21.36 40.55 -1.23
C PHE A 647 -21.69 39.31 -2.07
N LYS A 648 -21.96 38.18 -1.40
CA LYS A 648 -22.66 37.04 -2.02
C LYS A 648 -24.15 37.34 -2.09
N VAL A 649 -24.77 37.04 -3.23
CA VAL A 649 -26.23 37.06 -3.39
C VAL A 649 -26.71 35.61 -3.35
N THR A 650 -27.43 35.26 -2.29
CA THR A 650 -27.78 33.85 -1.98
C THR A 650 -29.20 33.47 -2.41
N LYS A 651 -30.10 34.47 -2.51
CA LYS A 651 -31.49 34.31 -2.91
C LYS A 651 -31.96 35.54 -3.68
N LYS A 652 -32.86 35.32 -4.63
CA LYS A 652 -33.57 36.34 -5.41
C LYS A 652 -35.06 36.18 -5.17
N ALA A 653 -35.75 37.28 -4.92
CA ALA A 653 -37.18 37.33 -4.65
C ALA A 653 -37.85 38.32 -5.60
N ASN A 654 -38.91 37.91 -6.31
CA ASN A 654 -39.83 38.82 -6.96
C ASN A 654 -41.09 38.90 -6.09
N LEU A 655 -41.44 40.08 -5.57
CA LEU A 655 -42.69 40.33 -4.85
C LEU A 655 -43.50 41.38 -5.60
N ASN A 656 -44.69 41.02 -6.08
CA ASN A 656 -45.65 41.93 -6.72
C ASN A 656 -45.04 42.77 -7.89
N GLY A 657 -44.07 42.19 -8.60
CA GLY A 657 -43.33 42.82 -9.71
C GLY A 657 -41.94 43.37 -9.33
N GLU A 658 -41.72 43.74 -8.07
CA GLU A 658 -40.43 44.27 -7.61
C GLU A 658 -39.45 43.12 -7.29
N THR A 659 -38.21 43.20 -7.78
CA THR A 659 -37.16 42.20 -7.48
C THR A 659 -36.24 42.67 -6.35
N PHE A 660 -35.94 41.76 -5.42
CA PHE A 660 -34.98 41.92 -4.33
C PHE A 660 -33.93 40.80 -4.36
N TYR A 661 -32.76 41.07 -3.79
CA TYR A 661 -31.65 40.16 -3.59
C TYR A 661 -31.28 40.08 -2.10
N LEU A 662 -31.02 38.87 -1.59
CA LEU A 662 -30.51 38.64 -0.23
C LEU A 662 -28.98 38.65 -0.28
N VAL A 663 -28.38 39.73 0.20
CA VAL A 663 -26.93 39.85 0.32
C VAL A 663 -26.43 39.27 1.64
N SER A 664 -25.28 38.59 1.58
CA SER A 664 -24.51 38.13 2.73
C SER A 664 -23.04 38.49 2.57
N ASP A 665 -22.33 38.64 3.69
CA ASP A 665 -20.88 38.80 3.68
C ASP A 665 -20.20 37.68 2.88
N TYR A 666 -19.12 38.02 2.18
CA TYR A 666 -18.43 37.07 1.33
C TYR A 666 -17.59 36.07 2.15
N LEU A 667 -16.92 36.52 3.21
CA LEU A 667 -15.91 35.74 3.92
C LEU A 667 -16.53 34.84 5.00
N ASN A 668 -17.36 35.41 5.87
CA ASN A 668 -18.00 34.72 6.99
C ASN A 668 -19.44 34.25 6.68
N GLY A 669 -20.04 34.70 5.58
CA GLY A 669 -21.36 34.23 5.12
C GLY A 669 -22.57 34.80 5.88
N SER A 670 -22.37 35.74 6.81
CA SER A 670 -23.46 36.35 7.59
C SER A 670 -24.43 37.10 6.68
N ALA A 671 -25.73 36.86 6.82
CA ALA A 671 -26.75 37.60 6.09
C ALA A 671 -26.73 39.09 6.48
N ILE A 672 -26.64 39.98 5.49
CA ILE A 672 -26.59 41.44 5.67
C ILE A 672 -27.98 42.05 5.51
N GLY A 673 -28.80 41.52 4.59
CA GLY A 673 -30.21 41.89 4.45
C GLY A 673 -30.72 41.74 3.02
N TRP A 674 -32.00 42.06 2.80
CA TRP A 674 -32.55 42.21 1.46
C TRP A 674 -32.31 43.62 0.93
N VAL A 675 -32.11 43.72 -0.37
CA VAL A 675 -31.92 45.00 -1.08
C VAL A 675 -32.57 44.86 -2.46
N LYS A 676 -33.11 45.95 -3.02
CA LYS A 676 -33.75 45.91 -4.33
C LYS A 676 -32.74 45.60 -5.44
N LYS A 677 -33.19 44.93 -6.50
CA LYS A 677 -32.38 44.66 -7.71
C LYS A 677 -31.91 45.94 -8.40
N SER A 678 -32.71 47.00 -8.37
CA SER A 678 -32.35 48.34 -8.86
C SER A 678 -31.23 49.00 -8.05
N ASP A 679 -31.09 48.63 -6.78
CA ASP A 679 -30.09 49.15 -5.84
C ASP A 679 -28.80 48.31 -5.78
N VAL A 680 -28.69 47.26 -6.61
CA VAL A 680 -27.52 46.36 -6.66
C VAL A 680 -26.96 46.27 -8.06
N ASN A 681 -25.69 46.62 -8.21
CA ASN A 681 -24.89 46.14 -9.33
C ASN A 681 -24.64 44.64 -9.12
N TYR A 682 -25.36 43.80 -9.87
CA TYR A 682 -25.38 42.35 -9.75
C TYR A 682 -24.58 41.70 -10.88
N GLN A 683 -23.76 40.71 -10.53
CA GLN A 683 -23.07 39.83 -11.46
C GLN A 683 -23.51 38.38 -11.20
N THR A 684 -23.80 37.62 -12.25
CA THR A 684 -23.94 36.16 -12.12
C THR A 684 -22.62 35.56 -11.65
N SER A 685 -22.65 34.51 -10.84
CA SER A 685 -21.41 33.85 -10.39
C SER A 685 -21.63 32.36 -10.21
N GLN A 686 -20.55 31.61 -10.44
CA GLN A 686 -20.47 30.20 -10.08
C GLN A 686 -19.93 30.06 -8.65
N ALA A 687 -20.01 28.87 -8.07
CA ALA A 687 -19.31 28.57 -6.83
C ALA A 687 -17.79 28.53 -7.08
N PRO A 688 -16.94 28.96 -6.12
CA PRO A 688 -15.50 28.84 -6.27
C PRO A 688 -15.08 27.36 -6.34
N THR A 689 -14.24 27.04 -7.32
CA THR A 689 -13.63 25.72 -7.48
C THR A 689 -12.20 25.73 -6.96
N THR A 690 -11.77 24.63 -6.34
CA THR A 690 -10.36 24.43 -5.99
C THR A 690 -9.56 24.19 -7.26
N ILE A 691 -8.43 24.89 -7.40
CA ILE A 691 -7.43 24.68 -8.45
C ILE A 691 -6.04 24.56 -7.83
N ASN A 692 -5.04 24.20 -8.61
CA ASN A 692 -3.63 24.16 -8.17
C ASN A 692 -2.76 24.57 -9.35
N GLU A 693 -2.74 25.87 -9.63
CA GLU A 693 -2.13 26.46 -10.82
C GLU A 693 -1.11 27.51 -10.40
N THR A 694 -0.13 27.81 -11.26
CA THR A 694 0.85 28.87 -11.01
C THR A 694 0.80 29.88 -12.14
N TYR A 695 0.60 31.14 -11.78
CA TYR A 695 0.53 32.29 -12.67
C TYR A 695 1.71 33.22 -12.42
N THR A 696 1.90 34.18 -13.33
CA THR A 696 2.73 35.36 -13.13
C THR A 696 1.84 36.60 -13.03
N VAL A 697 2.13 37.45 -12.04
CA VAL A 697 1.37 38.67 -11.74
C VAL A 697 2.32 39.88 -11.72
N PRO A 698 1.98 41.03 -12.33
CA PRO A 698 2.84 42.20 -12.27
C PRO A 698 3.06 42.70 -10.84
N SER A 699 4.27 43.16 -10.52
CA SER A 699 4.44 43.97 -9.31
C SER A 699 3.60 45.26 -9.40
N GLY A 700 3.07 45.70 -8.27
CA GLY A 700 2.06 46.77 -8.18
C GLY A 700 0.62 46.28 -8.36
N ALA A 701 0.39 45.05 -8.80
CA ALA A 701 -0.97 44.50 -8.93
C ALA A 701 -1.67 44.41 -7.56
N THR A 702 -2.93 44.86 -7.50
CA THR A 702 -3.75 44.84 -6.29
C THR A 702 -4.49 43.51 -6.15
N LEU A 703 -4.31 42.84 -5.00
CA LEU A 703 -5.07 41.67 -4.60
C LEU A 703 -6.21 42.07 -3.67
N TYR A 704 -7.35 41.37 -3.75
CA TYR A 704 -8.56 41.66 -2.99
C TYR A 704 -8.95 40.52 -2.04
N LEU A 705 -9.63 40.82 -0.95
CA LEU A 705 -10.16 39.83 0.00
C LEU A 705 -11.29 38.98 -0.61
N VAL A 706 -11.94 39.47 -1.68
CA VAL A 706 -13.10 38.83 -2.32
C VAL A 706 -12.98 38.90 -3.86
N PRO A 707 -13.54 37.95 -4.63
CA PRO A 707 -13.60 38.04 -6.08
C PRO A 707 -14.49 39.22 -6.48
N TRP A 708 -14.13 39.90 -7.58
CA TRP A 708 -14.71 41.20 -7.94
C TRP A 708 -14.66 42.19 -6.76
N GLY A 709 -13.51 42.31 -6.09
CA GLY A 709 -13.31 43.19 -4.93
C GLY A 709 -13.30 44.69 -5.25
N THR A 710 -13.32 45.49 -4.18
CA THR A 710 -13.35 46.97 -4.19
C THR A 710 -12.17 47.55 -3.40
N ASN A 711 -11.97 48.86 -3.45
CA ASN A 711 -10.96 49.55 -2.64
C ASN A 711 -11.14 49.29 -1.12
N ASN A 712 -12.38 49.11 -0.66
CA ASN A 712 -12.69 48.75 0.74
C ASN A 712 -12.38 47.28 1.09
N GLN A 713 -12.00 46.47 0.10
CA GLN A 713 -11.73 45.03 0.22
C GLN A 713 -10.37 44.65 -0.39
N VAL A 714 -9.41 45.59 -0.41
CA VAL A 714 -8.03 45.31 -0.82
C VAL A 714 -7.34 44.47 0.25
N ALA A 715 -6.70 43.37 -0.16
CA ALA A 715 -5.82 42.57 0.69
C ALA A 715 -4.40 43.18 0.74
N GLY A 716 -3.94 43.74 -0.39
CA GLY A 716 -2.68 44.47 -0.52
C GLY A 716 -2.25 44.63 -1.97
N GLN A 717 -1.02 45.12 -2.19
CA GLN A 717 -0.37 45.15 -3.51
C GLN A 717 0.85 44.24 -3.55
N VAL A 718 1.08 43.60 -4.69
CA VAL A 718 2.20 42.68 -4.91
C VAL A 718 3.52 43.45 -5.03
N SER A 719 4.40 43.31 -4.04
CA SER A 719 5.75 43.91 -4.03
C SER A 719 6.77 43.11 -4.84
N GLY A 720 7.78 43.78 -5.40
CA GLY A 720 8.89 43.17 -6.12
C GLY A 720 9.36 44.00 -7.32
N THR A 721 10.17 43.40 -8.19
CA THR A 721 10.58 43.97 -9.49
C THR A 721 10.17 43.03 -10.63
N GLY A 722 9.44 43.53 -11.61
CA GLY A 722 8.93 42.73 -12.73
C GLY A 722 7.77 41.80 -12.35
N GLN A 723 7.58 40.74 -13.15
CA GLN A 723 6.55 39.71 -12.93
C GLN A 723 6.89 38.84 -11.70
N GLN A 724 5.94 38.71 -10.76
CA GLN A 724 6.05 37.89 -9.56
C GLN A 724 5.29 36.57 -9.71
N THR A 725 5.70 35.53 -8.98
CA THR A 725 5.02 34.22 -8.98
C THR A 725 3.76 34.26 -8.11
N PHE A 726 2.61 33.90 -8.68
CA PHE A 726 1.31 33.82 -8.00
C PHE A 726 0.80 32.37 -7.99
N LYS A 727 0.75 31.75 -6.81
CA LYS A 727 0.27 30.37 -6.64
C LYS A 727 -1.23 30.37 -6.38
N ALA A 728 -2.01 29.92 -7.36
CA ALA A 728 -3.46 29.92 -7.32
C ALA A 728 -4.03 28.63 -6.70
N THR A 729 -5.00 28.80 -5.80
CA THR A 729 -5.66 27.70 -5.06
C THR A 729 -7.17 27.65 -5.25
N GLN A 730 -7.81 28.75 -5.69
CA GLN A 730 -9.23 28.76 -6.06
C GLN A 730 -9.49 29.62 -7.30
N SER A 731 -10.54 29.29 -8.05
CA SER A 731 -11.01 30.04 -9.22
C SER A 731 -12.52 30.22 -9.14
N GLN A 732 -13.03 31.37 -9.59
CA GLN A 732 -14.46 31.68 -9.57
C GLN A 732 -14.83 32.60 -10.74
N LYS A 733 -15.76 32.13 -11.58
CA LYS A 733 -16.32 32.95 -12.65
C LYS A 733 -17.39 33.91 -12.11
N VAL A 734 -17.21 35.20 -12.37
CA VAL A 734 -18.10 36.31 -11.98
C VAL A 734 -18.42 37.15 -13.23
N GLY A 735 -19.66 37.07 -13.71
CA GLY A 735 -20.09 37.62 -14.98
C GLY A 735 -19.36 36.96 -16.16
N ALA A 736 -18.77 37.80 -17.02
CA ALA A 736 -17.90 37.34 -18.10
C ALA A 736 -16.49 36.95 -17.63
N LEU A 737 -16.04 37.52 -16.50
CA LEU A 737 -14.65 37.48 -16.01
C LEU A 737 -14.42 36.30 -15.07
N THR A 738 -13.17 35.85 -14.96
CA THR A 738 -12.75 34.84 -13.98
C THR A 738 -11.85 35.51 -12.96
N TYR A 739 -12.12 35.29 -11.68
CA TYR A 739 -11.28 35.73 -10.57
C TYR A 739 -10.56 34.53 -9.98
N VAL A 740 -9.31 34.72 -9.59
CA VAL A 740 -8.42 33.66 -9.12
C VAL A 740 -7.88 34.05 -7.75
N TYR A 741 -8.05 33.18 -6.75
CA TYR A 741 -7.45 33.33 -5.43
C TYR A 741 -6.10 32.64 -5.38
N GLY A 742 -5.11 33.31 -4.81
CA GLY A 742 -3.76 32.77 -4.68
C GLY A 742 -2.85 33.63 -3.83
N THR A 743 -1.57 33.24 -3.78
CA THR A 743 -0.54 33.89 -2.98
C THR A 743 0.66 34.28 -3.84
N ALA A 744 1.09 35.55 -3.74
CA ALA A 744 2.36 36.05 -4.27
C ALA A 744 3.14 36.75 -3.14
N ASN A 745 4.42 36.42 -2.97
CA ASN A 745 5.31 37.04 -1.97
C ASN A 745 4.70 37.12 -0.55
N GLN A 746 4.04 36.03 -0.13
CA GLN A 746 3.29 35.84 1.12
C GLN A 746 1.97 36.63 1.25
N LEU A 747 1.67 37.57 0.34
CA LEU A 747 0.36 38.23 0.26
C LEU A 747 -0.65 37.32 -0.47
N SER A 748 -1.83 37.12 0.11
CA SER A 748 -2.91 36.31 -0.48
C SER A 748 -4.14 37.14 -0.85
N GLY A 749 -4.80 36.80 -1.95
CA GLY A 749 -6.05 37.44 -2.36
C GLY A 749 -6.55 37.00 -3.74
N TRP A 750 -7.74 37.48 -4.08
CA TRP A 750 -8.38 37.37 -5.40
C TRP A 750 -7.86 38.45 -6.34
N ILE A 751 -7.67 38.09 -7.61
CA ILE A 751 -7.35 39.00 -8.71
C ILE A 751 -8.10 38.55 -9.98
N ASP A 752 -8.35 39.48 -10.91
CA ASP A 752 -8.90 39.15 -12.23
C ASP A 752 -7.88 38.34 -13.05
N SER A 753 -8.30 37.23 -13.65
CA SER A 753 -7.43 36.34 -14.43
C SER A 753 -6.82 37.00 -15.66
N SER A 754 -7.39 38.09 -16.17
CA SER A 754 -6.81 38.86 -17.29
C SER A 754 -5.55 39.65 -16.89
N LEU A 755 -5.38 39.96 -15.60
CA LEU A 755 -4.16 40.56 -15.04
C LEU A 755 -3.09 39.50 -14.70
N LEU A 756 -3.50 38.23 -14.64
CA LEU A 756 -2.60 37.10 -14.49
C LEU A 756 -2.14 36.63 -15.87
N THR A 757 -0.88 36.91 -16.21
CA THR A 757 -0.25 36.15 -17.30
C THR A 757 -0.10 34.71 -16.80
N ALA A 758 -0.75 33.75 -17.44
CA ALA A 758 -0.51 32.34 -17.16
C ALA A 758 1.01 32.08 -17.24
N SER A 759 1.62 31.72 -16.12
CA SER A 759 2.91 31.04 -16.19
C SER A 759 2.61 29.81 -17.02
N LYS A 760 3.38 29.53 -18.08
CA LYS A 760 3.32 28.22 -18.71
C LYS A 760 3.74 27.25 -17.60
N ALA A 761 2.73 26.57 -17.04
CA ALA A 761 2.69 26.27 -15.61
C ALA A 761 3.97 25.59 -15.11
N THR A 762 4.39 25.85 -13.89
CA THR A 762 5.28 24.88 -13.22
C THR A 762 4.44 23.69 -12.74
N ASN A 763 3.91 22.93 -13.71
CA ASN A 763 3.31 21.60 -13.57
C ASN A 763 4.44 20.60 -13.25
N ASN A 764 5.06 20.83 -12.08
CA ASN A 764 6.22 20.10 -11.58
C ASN A 764 5.89 18.63 -11.24
N LEU A 765 4.59 18.30 -11.18
CA LEU A 765 4.05 16.95 -11.04
C LEU A 765 3.35 16.57 -12.36
N PRO A 766 3.88 15.60 -13.12
CA PRO A 766 3.29 15.11 -14.36
C PRO A 766 1.84 14.63 -14.25
N GLN A 767 0.94 15.26 -15.00
CA GLN A 767 -0.46 14.85 -15.14
C GLN A 767 -0.58 13.71 -16.16
N SER A 768 -1.39 12.69 -15.86
CA SER A 768 -1.66 11.58 -16.78
C SER A 768 -2.64 12.00 -17.88
N VAL A 769 -2.33 11.69 -19.14
CA VAL A 769 -3.18 11.96 -20.32
C VAL A 769 -3.32 10.70 -21.18
N SER A 770 -4.29 10.68 -22.09
CA SER A 770 -4.43 9.63 -23.12
C SER A 770 -4.54 10.29 -24.48
N GLN A 771 -3.41 10.46 -25.17
CA GLN A 771 -3.34 11.07 -26.49
C GLN A 771 -2.39 10.29 -27.42
N MET A 772 -2.52 10.49 -28.73
CA MET A 772 -1.47 10.19 -29.71
C MET A 772 -0.74 11.48 -30.08
N GLY A 773 0.56 11.40 -30.33
CA GLY A 773 1.43 12.54 -30.61
C GLY A 773 2.40 12.26 -31.75
N GLN A 774 2.32 13.03 -32.84
CA GLN A 774 3.23 12.95 -33.98
C GLN A 774 4.38 13.96 -33.80
N LEU A 775 5.59 13.47 -33.61
CA LEU A 775 6.80 14.29 -33.44
C LEU A 775 7.20 14.92 -34.79
N LYS A 776 7.37 16.25 -34.82
CA LYS A 776 7.77 16.99 -36.01
C LYS A 776 9.18 16.61 -36.48
N VAL A 777 9.42 16.76 -37.79
CA VAL A 777 10.73 16.47 -38.43
C VAL A 777 11.81 17.38 -37.86
N THR A 778 11.52 18.68 -37.74
CA THR A 778 12.29 19.64 -36.94
C THR A 778 11.72 19.67 -35.53
N ASN A 779 12.55 19.48 -34.49
CA ASN A 779 12.16 19.53 -33.08
C ASN A 779 13.33 19.97 -32.19
N SER A 780 13.06 20.29 -30.92
CA SER A 780 14.03 20.82 -29.94
C SER A 780 14.90 19.75 -29.26
N GLY A 781 14.82 18.49 -29.69
CA GLY A 781 15.49 17.36 -29.05
C GLY A 781 14.74 16.78 -27.84
N ILE A 782 15.34 15.75 -27.24
CA ILE A 782 14.76 14.94 -26.16
C ILE A 782 15.41 15.20 -24.80
N LYS A 783 14.63 15.13 -23.72
CA LYS A 783 15.07 15.25 -22.32
C LYS A 783 14.72 13.99 -21.52
N ALA A 784 15.51 13.67 -20.50
CA ALA A 784 15.18 12.65 -19.51
C ALA A 784 14.22 13.19 -18.43
N SER A 785 14.33 14.49 -18.12
CA SER A 785 13.47 15.20 -17.18
C SER A 785 13.11 16.60 -17.71
N ILE A 786 11.91 17.09 -17.38
CA ILE A 786 11.47 18.45 -17.72
C ILE A 786 12.36 19.56 -17.14
N TYR A 787 13.20 19.23 -16.14
CA TYR A 787 14.15 20.14 -15.52
C TYR A 787 15.54 20.14 -16.19
N ASP A 788 15.82 19.25 -17.15
CA ASP A 788 17.13 19.18 -17.82
C ASP A 788 17.45 20.50 -18.53
N ALA A 789 18.66 21.04 -18.35
CA ALA A 789 19.04 22.33 -18.94
C ALA A 789 19.19 22.24 -20.47
N LYS A 790 19.78 21.17 -20.99
CA LYS A 790 19.96 20.90 -22.42
C LYS A 790 19.05 19.75 -22.88
N ALA A 791 18.97 19.51 -24.18
CA ALA A 791 18.32 18.35 -24.78
C ALA A 791 19.34 17.58 -25.61
N LYS A 792 19.10 16.28 -25.86
CA LYS A 792 19.89 15.46 -26.79
C LYS A 792 19.21 15.47 -28.17
N ASP A 793 19.95 15.14 -29.23
CA ASP A 793 19.34 14.97 -30.56
C ASP A 793 18.23 13.91 -30.53
N ALA A 794 17.23 14.12 -31.38
CA ALA A 794 16.07 13.25 -31.56
C ALA A 794 15.68 13.04 -33.03
N SER A 795 16.59 13.34 -33.98
CA SER A 795 16.40 13.17 -35.43
C SER A 795 15.90 11.76 -35.82
N THR A 796 16.35 10.73 -35.11
CA THR A 796 16.00 9.31 -35.30
C THR A 796 14.52 9.01 -35.04
N TRP A 797 13.88 9.72 -34.11
CA TRP A 797 12.47 9.55 -33.75
C TRP A 797 11.54 10.54 -34.49
N ALA A 798 12.12 11.56 -35.12
CA ALA A 798 11.39 12.62 -35.79
C ALA A 798 10.53 12.12 -36.97
N GLY A 799 9.32 12.68 -37.14
CA GLY A 799 8.39 12.30 -38.21
C GLY A 799 7.65 10.97 -37.97
N GLN A 800 7.41 10.59 -36.72
CA GLN A 800 6.68 9.38 -36.31
C GLN A 800 5.61 9.71 -35.24
N THR A 801 4.57 8.88 -35.15
CA THR A 801 3.48 8.98 -34.17
C THR A 801 3.72 8.05 -32.98
N TYR A 802 3.58 8.57 -31.78
CA TYR A 802 3.79 7.90 -30.50
C TYR A 802 2.57 8.04 -29.60
N LYS A 803 2.49 7.24 -28.52
CA LYS A 803 1.46 7.42 -27.48
C LYS A 803 1.96 8.41 -26.44
N VAL A 804 1.17 9.43 -26.13
CA VAL A 804 1.44 10.39 -25.05
C VAL A 804 0.70 9.93 -23.81
N THR A 805 1.41 9.79 -22.69
CA THR A 805 0.79 9.38 -21.41
C THR A 805 0.94 10.36 -20.28
N LYS A 806 1.83 11.36 -20.39
CA LYS A 806 1.91 12.44 -19.42
C LYS A 806 2.11 13.81 -20.08
N TYR A 807 1.47 14.82 -19.50
CA TYR A 807 1.67 16.23 -19.75
C TYR A 807 2.32 16.86 -18.51
N ALA A 808 3.32 17.71 -18.70
CA ALA A 808 3.98 18.46 -17.63
C ALA A 808 4.55 19.74 -18.22
N THR A 809 4.81 20.73 -17.38
CA THR A 809 5.26 22.06 -17.85
C THR A 809 6.27 22.59 -16.83
N ALA A 810 7.37 23.18 -17.30
CA ALA A 810 8.48 23.62 -16.46
C ALA A 810 9.23 24.80 -17.11
N ARG A 811 9.72 25.74 -16.29
CA ARG A 811 10.42 26.97 -16.74
C ARG A 811 9.68 27.75 -17.85
N ASN A 812 8.36 27.83 -17.78
CA ASN A 812 7.52 28.40 -18.84
C ASN A 812 7.63 27.70 -20.21
N GLU A 813 7.85 26.38 -20.24
CA GLU A 813 7.75 25.54 -21.45
C GLU A 813 6.97 24.25 -21.18
N ASP A 814 6.06 23.91 -22.08
CA ASP A 814 5.22 22.71 -22.02
C ASP A 814 5.94 21.48 -22.59
N TYR A 815 5.75 20.34 -21.95
CA TYR A 815 6.41 19.07 -22.23
C TYR A 815 5.43 17.90 -22.23
N VAL A 816 5.64 16.99 -23.19
CA VAL A 816 4.88 15.73 -23.32
C VAL A 816 5.81 14.53 -23.20
N LEU A 817 5.37 13.51 -22.46
CA LEU A 817 6.08 12.25 -22.32
C LEU A 817 5.62 11.28 -23.41
N LEU A 818 6.48 11.07 -24.41
CA LEU A 818 6.23 10.08 -25.46
C LEU A 818 6.62 8.69 -24.95
N LEU A 819 5.79 7.68 -25.22
CA LEU A 819 6.14 6.27 -25.08
C LEU A 819 6.72 5.73 -26.38
N ASN A 820 7.68 4.81 -26.27
CA ASN A 820 8.10 3.98 -27.39
C ASN A 820 6.94 3.07 -27.88
N GLN A 821 7.04 2.52 -29.09
CA GLN A 821 5.96 1.78 -29.76
C GLN A 821 5.44 0.56 -28.97
N ASN A 822 6.24 0.00 -28.06
CA ASN A 822 5.86 -1.09 -27.14
C ASN A 822 5.02 -0.63 -25.92
N ALA A 823 4.66 0.66 -25.84
CA ALA A 823 3.78 1.28 -24.84
C ALA A 823 4.15 1.14 -23.34
N THR A 824 5.29 0.54 -22.99
CA THR A 824 5.73 0.34 -21.59
C THR A 824 6.93 1.19 -21.17
N THR A 825 7.74 1.66 -22.12
CA THR A 825 8.96 2.44 -21.85
C THR A 825 8.78 3.88 -22.34
N PRO A 826 8.96 4.90 -21.48
CA PRO A 826 9.07 6.28 -21.91
C PRO A 826 10.28 6.47 -22.83
N LEU A 827 10.04 7.08 -24.00
CA LEU A 827 11.08 7.51 -24.91
C LEU A 827 11.84 8.69 -24.30
N GLY A 828 11.09 9.67 -23.77
CA GLY A 828 11.59 10.86 -23.09
C GLY A 828 10.60 12.02 -23.16
N TRP A 829 10.96 13.13 -22.53
CA TRP A 829 10.21 14.38 -22.57
C TRP A 829 10.60 15.21 -23.80
N PHE A 830 9.59 15.64 -24.56
CA PHE A 830 9.72 16.54 -25.71
C PHE A 830 8.91 17.81 -25.45
N LYS A 831 9.27 18.95 -26.04
CA LYS A 831 8.43 20.14 -25.94
C LYS A 831 7.08 19.87 -26.62
N ALA A 832 5.97 20.25 -26.01
CA ALA A 832 4.64 20.06 -26.58
C ALA A 832 4.50 20.75 -27.95
N ALA A 833 5.16 21.89 -28.15
CA ALA A 833 5.21 22.58 -29.43
C ALA A 833 5.86 21.77 -30.56
N ASP A 834 6.68 20.75 -30.25
CA ASP A 834 7.33 19.87 -31.23
C ASP A 834 6.46 18.65 -31.60
N VAL A 835 5.34 18.43 -30.92
CA VAL A 835 4.50 17.24 -31.07
C VAL A 835 3.07 17.67 -31.42
N LEU A 836 2.58 17.24 -32.58
CA LEU A 836 1.16 17.40 -32.93
C LEU A 836 0.35 16.36 -32.16
N THR A 837 -0.53 16.77 -31.23
CA THR A 837 -1.30 15.84 -30.39
C THR A 837 -2.78 15.73 -30.79
N ARG A 838 -3.39 14.58 -30.48
CA ARG A 838 -4.82 14.27 -30.62
C ARG A 838 -5.28 13.32 -29.52
N ASP A 839 -6.44 13.56 -28.93
CA ASP A 839 -6.98 12.71 -27.86
C ASP A 839 -7.23 11.26 -28.31
N LEU A 840 -6.97 10.30 -27.42
CA LEU A 840 -7.05 8.86 -27.69
C LEU A 840 -8.07 8.20 -26.76
N SER A 841 -9.13 7.63 -27.35
CA SER A 841 -10.11 6.85 -26.58
C SER A 841 -9.53 5.52 -26.06
N ALA A 842 -10.18 4.95 -25.05
CA ALA A 842 -9.98 3.54 -24.70
C ALA A 842 -10.26 2.63 -25.93
N GLU A 843 -9.63 1.46 -25.96
CA GLU A 843 -9.86 0.46 -27.00
C GLU A 843 -11.24 -0.18 -26.85
N LYS A 844 -11.96 -0.37 -27.95
CA LYS A 844 -13.25 -1.08 -28.01
C LYS A 844 -13.12 -2.26 -28.96
N ILE A 845 -13.45 -3.47 -28.49
CA ILE A 845 -13.55 -4.66 -29.34
C ILE A 845 -14.65 -4.43 -30.38
N VAL A 846 -14.36 -4.70 -31.66
CA VAL A 846 -15.34 -4.61 -32.75
C VAL A 846 -15.10 -5.75 -33.73
N ASN A 847 -16.16 -6.46 -34.11
CA ASN A 847 -16.10 -7.52 -35.12
C ASN A 847 -16.83 -7.02 -36.37
N GLY A 848 -16.08 -6.64 -37.41
CA GLY A 848 -16.67 -6.04 -38.62
C GLY A 848 -15.82 -6.27 -39.86
N GLN A 849 -16.48 -6.49 -41.00
CA GLN A 849 -15.84 -6.65 -42.31
C GLN A 849 -16.02 -5.39 -43.16
N TYR A 850 -14.91 -4.97 -43.76
CA TYR A 850 -14.82 -3.79 -44.60
C TYR A 850 -14.02 -4.12 -45.87
N THR A 851 -14.12 -3.26 -46.89
CA THR A 851 -13.19 -3.26 -48.03
C THR A 851 -12.33 -1.99 -48.01
N VAL A 852 -11.06 -2.16 -48.39
CA VAL A 852 -10.13 -1.09 -48.77
C VAL A 852 -10.70 -0.33 -49.96
N ASN A 853 -10.70 1.01 -49.92
CA ASN A 853 -11.24 1.85 -50.98
C ASN A 853 -10.16 2.76 -51.60
N ASN A 854 -10.52 3.54 -52.63
CA ASN A 854 -9.56 4.36 -53.37
C ASN A 854 -8.82 5.41 -52.51
N ASN A 855 -9.33 5.72 -51.32
CA ASN A 855 -8.74 6.69 -50.40
C ASN A 855 -7.74 6.06 -49.43
N THR A 856 -7.67 4.72 -49.31
CA THR A 856 -6.80 4.07 -48.32
C THR A 856 -5.32 4.26 -48.64
N THR A 857 -4.59 4.97 -47.76
CA THR A 857 -3.17 5.32 -48.02
C THR A 857 -2.18 4.26 -47.55
N GLY A 858 -2.61 3.35 -46.67
CA GLY A 858 -1.79 2.27 -46.14
C GLY A 858 -2.36 1.59 -44.91
N LEU A 859 -1.63 0.56 -44.45
CA LEU A 859 -1.80 -0.08 -43.15
C LEU A 859 -0.67 0.42 -42.22
N TYR A 860 -0.97 0.79 -40.98
CA TYR A 860 0.00 1.45 -40.09
C TYR A 860 0.21 0.71 -38.76
N SER A 861 1.41 0.78 -38.17
CA SER A 861 1.72 0.09 -36.90
C SER A 861 1.03 0.69 -35.68
N VAL A 862 0.65 1.97 -35.76
CA VAL A 862 -0.05 2.73 -34.71
C VAL A 862 -1.26 3.46 -35.32
N PRO A 863 -2.32 3.75 -34.54
CA PRO A 863 -3.43 4.56 -35.04
C PRO A 863 -2.91 5.99 -35.28
N TRP A 864 -3.39 6.64 -36.35
CA TRP A 864 -2.81 7.89 -36.86
C TRP A 864 -1.29 7.80 -37.15
N GLY A 865 -0.82 6.65 -37.63
CA GLY A 865 0.57 6.41 -37.99
C GLY A 865 1.04 7.13 -39.26
N THR A 866 2.35 7.32 -39.36
CA THR A 866 3.02 8.03 -40.46
C THR A 866 3.50 7.11 -41.58
N VAL A 867 3.97 7.67 -42.71
CA VAL A 867 4.63 6.89 -43.78
C VAL A 867 5.85 6.11 -43.26
N LYS A 868 6.58 6.61 -42.25
CA LYS A 868 7.68 5.90 -41.57
C LYS A 868 7.21 4.67 -40.76
N GLN A 869 5.90 4.56 -40.51
CA GLN A 869 5.26 3.51 -39.71
C GLN A 869 4.24 2.71 -40.53
N ARG A 870 4.32 2.81 -41.85
CA ARG A 870 3.42 2.12 -42.78
C ARG A 870 3.90 0.69 -43.01
N ILE A 871 3.12 -0.27 -42.50
CA ILE A 871 3.29 -1.73 -42.64
C ILE A 871 2.93 -2.20 -44.06
N ASP A 872 2.00 -1.53 -44.73
CA ASP A 872 1.64 -1.84 -46.12
C ASP A 872 1.16 -0.62 -46.92
N ASN A 873 1.41 -0.60 -48.23
CA ASN A 873 0.92 0.43 -49.15
C ASN A 873 -0.34 -0.09 -49.86
N LEU A 874 -1.52 0.36 -49.41
CA LEU A 874 -2.80 -0.20 -49.85
C LEU A 874 -3.42 0.48 -51.08
N LYS A 875 -2.78 1.51 -51.65
CA LYS A 875 -3.27 2.19 -52.87
C LYS A 875 -3.47 1.27 -54.08
N THR A 876 -2.76 0.14 -54.13
CA THR A 876 -2.87 -0.89 -55.18
C THR A 876 -3.68 -2.11 -54.72
N SER A 877 -4.37 -2.03 -53.58
CA SER A 877 -5.16 -3.12 -52.97
C SER A 877 -6.63 -2.73 -52.76
N VAL A 878 -7.16 -1.86 -53.63
CA VAL A 878 -8.59 -1.50 -53.65
C VAL A 878 -9.46 -2.76 -53.72
N ASN A 879 -10.56 -2.76 -52.97
CA ASN A 879 -11.48 -3.88 -52.73
C ASN A 879 -10.91 -5.04 -51.89
N ALA A 880 -9.66 -4.99 -51.41
CA ALA A 880 -9.16 -5.99 -50.48
C ALA A 880 -9.94 -5.96 -49.15
N THR A 881 -10.29 -7.15 -48.63
CA THR A 881 -11.05 -7.27 -47.38
C THR A 881 -10.19 -6.91 -46.16
N PHE A 882 -10.68 -5.99 -45.34
CA PHE A 882 -10.12 -5.64 -44.04
C PHE A 882 -11.05 -6.14 -42.92
N SER A 883 -10.54 -7.05 -42.10
CA SER A 883 -11.27 -7.62 -40.95
C SER A 883 -10.88 -6.89 -39.66
N ALA A 884 -11.77 -6.04 -39.17
CA ALA A 884 -11.57 -5.30 -37.91
C ALA A 884 -11.76 -6.21 -36.68
N GLN A 885 -10.92 -5.99 -35.67
CA GLN A 885 -10.90 -6.72 -34.38
C GLN A 885 -11.11 -5.78 -33.17
N LYS A 886 -10.57 -4.56 -33.25
CA LYS A 886 -10.74 -3.51 -32.23
C LYS A 886 -10.66 -2.12 -32.85
N SER A 887 -11.06 -1.11 -32.10
CA SER A 887 -11.12 0.29 -32.54
C SER A 887 -10.67 1.24 -31.44
N VAL A 888 -10.13 2.39 -31.86
CA VAL A 888 -9.93 3.58 -31.02
C VAL A 888 -10.39 4.81 -31.79
N THR A 889 -10.64 5.91 -31.09
CA THR A 889 -10.83 7.22 -31.71
C THR A 889 -9.57 8.05 -31.44
N VAL A 890 -9.03 8.71 -32.47
CA VAL A 890 -7.88 9.63 -32.36
C VAL A 890 -8.30 11.02 -32.86
N GLY A 891 -8.70 11.88 -31.92
CA GLY A 891 -9.49 13.08 -32.22
C GLY A 891 -10.88 12.69 -32.74
N ASN A 892 -11.26 13.24 -33.90
CA ASN A 892 -12.58 13.01 -34.54
C ASN A 892 -12.57 11.88 -35.60
N ASP A 893 -11.56 11.00 -35.55
CA ASP A 893 -11.32 9.93 -36.51
C ASP A 893 -11.25 8.57 -35.80
N THR A 894 -12.15 7.65 -36.15
CA THR A 894 -12.10 6.26 -35.67
C THR A 894 -11.04 5.49 -36.46
N PHE A 895 -10.07 4.90 -35.78
CA PHE A 895 -9.12 3.97 -36.35
C PHE A 895 -9.48 2.55 -35.96
N LEU A 896 -9.56 1.66 -36.94
CA LEU A 896 -9.81 0.24 -36.76
C LEU A 896 -8.47 -0.50 -36.82
N PHE A 897 -8.23 -1.39 -35.87
CA PHE A 897 -7.16 -2.39 -35.93
C PHE A 897 -7.72 -3.68 -36.50
N GLY A 898 -7.00 -4.26 -37.43
CA GLY A 898 -7.45 -5.45 -38.14
C GLY A 898 -6.42 -5.98 -39.11
N SER A 899 -6.82 -6.99 -39.86
CA SER A 899 -5.97 -7.65 -40.87
C SER A 899 -6.44 -7.37 -42.29
N VAL A 900 -5.49 -7.02 -43.16
CA VAL A 900 -5.61 -7.02 -44.64
C VAL A 900 -4.27 -7.47 -45.22
N ASN A 901 -4.24 -8.11 -46.39
CA ASN A 901 -3.02 -8.64 -47.02
C ASN A 901 -2.16 -9.54 -46.08
N GLN A 902 -2.79 -10.28 -45.16
CA GLN A 902 -2.15 -11.05 -44.06
C GLN A 902 -1.30 -10.22 -43.07
N LYS A 903 -1.35 -8.89 -43.12
CA LYS A 903 -0.65 -7.96 -42.22
C LYS A 903 -1.65 -7.39 -41.21
N LEU A 904 -1.23 -7.22 -39.95
CA LEU A 904 -2.00 -6.54 -38.92
C LEU A 904 -1.60 -5.06 -38.83
N GLY A 905 -2.57 -4.19 -38.55
CA GLY A 905 -2.32 -2.76 -38.32
C GLY A 905 -3.60 -1.95 -38.26
N TRP A 906 -3.42 -0.63 -38.23
CA TRP A 906 -4.49 0.37 -38.14
C TRP A 906 -4.79 1.01 -39.49
N ILE A 907 -6.07 1.25 -39.75
CA ILE A 907 -6.60 2.04 -40.88
C ILE A 907 -7.69 2.99 -40.33
N ASN A 908 -7.81 4.21 -40.88
CA ASN A 908 -8.94 5.09 -40.56
C ASN A 908 -10.25 4.48 -41.11
N GLN A 909 -11.30 4.42 -40.31
CA GLN A 909 -12.62 3.91 -40.75
C GLN A 909 -13.18 4.68 -41.95
N LYS A 910 -12.81 5.96 -42.13
CA LYS A 910 -13.19 6.79 -43.28
C LYS A 910 -12.48 6.39 -44.59
N GLU A 911 -11.37 5.67 -44.48
CA GLU A 911 -10.63 5.07 -45.60
C GLU A 911 -11.13 3.64 -45.92
N LEU A 912 -12.29 3.22 -45.38
CA LEU A 912 -12.86 1.89 -45.53
C LEU A 912 -14.35 1.95 -45.91
N THR A 913 -14.82 0.95 -46.66
CA THR A 913 -16.24 0.79 -47.01
C THR A 913 -16.82 -0.40 -46.26
N ALA A 914 -17.96 -0.23 -45.57
CA ALA A 914 -18.58 -1.29 -44.78
C ALA A 914 -19.35 -2.31 -45.65
N VAL A 915 -19.27 -3.60 -45.30
CA VAL A 915 -19.97 -4.68 -46.02
C VAL A 915 -21.30 -5.00 -45.32
N ALA A 916 -22.41 -4.88 -46.05
CA ALA A 916 -23.75 -5.15 -45.52
C ALA A 916 -24.04 -6.66 -45.37
N PRO A 917 -24.68 -7.12 -44.26
CA PRO A 917 -25.00 -8.53 -44.05
C PRO A 917 -26.18 -8.98 -44.91
N LYS A 918 -25.99 -9.98 -45.78
CA LYS A 918 -27.08 -10.66 -46.48
C LYS A 918 -27.60 -11.86 -45.66
N ILE A 919 -28.92 -11.93 -45.50
CA ILE A 919 -29.64 -13.07 -44.93
C ILE A 919 -30.08 -13.98 -46.08
N ALA A 920 -29.91 -15.31 -45.94
CA ALA A 920 -30.42 -16.28 -46.90
C ALA A 920 -30.77 -17.62 -46.24
N THR A 921 -31.87 -18.23 -46.68
CA THR A 921 -32.34 -19.57 -46.32
C THR A 921 -31.70 -20.66 -47.21
N ARG A 922 -31.97 -21.94 -46.94
CA ARG A 922 -31.19 -23.09 -47.45
C ARG A 922 -32.02 -24.07 -48.28
N ALA A 923 -31.54 -24.38 -49.49
CA ALA A 923 -31.94 -25.52 -50.33
C ALA A 923 -30.70 -26.06 -51.10
N ALA A 924 -30.79 -27.25 -51.70
CA ALA A 924 -29.70 -27.92 -52.44
C ALA A 924 -29.47 -27.30 -53.84
N ALA A 925 -28.48 -27.65 -54.67
CA ALA A 925 -27.54 -28.80 -54.72
C ALA A 925 -26.22 -28.36 -55.46
N PRO A 926 -25.26 -29.21 -55.91
CA PRO A 926 -25.14 -30.67 -55.80
C PRO A 926 -23.82 -31.21 -55.20
N GLN A 927 -22.69 -31.14 -55.91
CA GLN A 927 -21.44 -31.90 -55.64
C GLN A 927 -20.17 -31.10 -55.96
N VAL A 928 -19.19 -31.17 -55.04
CA VAL A 928 -17.71 -31.20 -55.16
C VAL A 928 -17.13 -30.74 -53.81
N GLY A 929 -16.10 -31.42 -53.29
CA GLY A 929 -15.66 -31.28 -51.90
C GLY A 929 -14.35 -30.52 -51.68
N VAL A 930 -13.76 -30.76 -50.49
CA VAL A 930 -12.42 -30.37 -50.00
C VAL A 930 -12.29 -29.05 -49.21
N LYS A 931 -12.28 -29.22 -47.88
CA LYS A 931 -11.36 -28.65 -46.85
C LYS A 931 -10.93 -27.16 -46.87
N GLY A 932 -11.18 -26.49 -45.74
CA GLY A 932 -10.34 -25.40 -45.19
C GLY A 932 -10.28 -24.07 -45.96
N VAL A 933 -9.66 -22.98 -45.47
CA VAL A 933 -8.96 -22.68 -44.18
C VAL A 933 -9.09 -21.17 -43.92
N SER A 934 -9.24 -20.71 -42.67
CA SER A 934 -9.21 -19.27 -42.34
C SER A 934 -8.02 -18.91 -41.44
N THR A 935 -7.14 -18.01 -41.91
CA THR A 935 -5.94 -17.55 -41.19
C THR A 935 -6.19 -16.23 -40.47
N THR A 936 -5.99 -16.19 -39.15
CA THR A 936 -6.23 -15.01 -38.29
C THR A 936 -5.18 -14.94 -37.19
N VAL A 937 -4.67 -13.74 -36.91
CA VAL A 937 -3.54 -13.55 -36.00
C VAL A 937 -4.00 -12.86 -34.70
N PRO A 938 -3.77 -13.45 -33.51
CA PRO A 938 -4.10 -12.83 -32.22
C PRO A 938 -3.15 -11.68 -31.82
N SER A 939 -3.56 -10.88 -30.84
CA SER A 939 -2.81 -9.70 -30.35
C SER A 939 -1.73 -9.99 -29.31
N HIS A 940 -1.56 -11.26 -28.92
CA HIS A 940 -0.37 -11.76 -28.24
C HIS A 940 -0.08 -13.16 -28.82
N ILE A 941 1.19 -13.52 -28.89
CA ILE A 941 1.62 -14.80 -29.46
C ILE A 941 2.73 -15.33 -28.55
N ASP A 942 2.38 -16.35 -27.78
CA ASP A 942 3.33 -17.05 -26.92
C ASP A 942 4.25 -17.94 -27.78
N ASP A 943 5.47 -18.20 -27.31
CA ASP A 943 6.29 -19.28 -27.86
C ASP A 943 5.80 -20.63 -27.27
N TYR A 944 5.72 -21.69 -28.08
CA TYR A 944 5.19 -23.00 -27.66
C TYR A 944 6.22 -24.12 -27.83
N PHE A 945 6.20 -25.13 -26.98
CA PHE A 945 7.02 -26.33 -27.12
C PHE A 945 6.37 -27.37 -28.02
N VAL A 946 7.16 -28.03 -28.86
CA VAL A 946 6.74 -29.18 -29.68
C VAL A 946 6.62 -30.43 -28.81
N THR A 947 5.40 -30.90 -28.55
CA THR A 947 5.15 -32.04 -27.66
C THR A 947 4.66 -33.30 -28.38
N ASN A 948 4.81 -33.38 -29.70
CA ASN A 948 4.53 -34.59 -30.48
C ASN A 948 5.67 -34.94 -31.45
N ALA A 949 6.61 -35.79 -31.01
CA ALA A 949 7.71 -36.28 -31.83
C ALA A 949 7.24 -37.01 -33.12
N LYS A 950 6.06 -37.66 -33.07
CA LYS A 950 5.42 -38.35 -34.21
C LYS A 950 4.54 -37.43 -35.06
N GLY A 951 4.46 -36.14 -34.70
CA GLY A 951 3.75 -35.12 -35.46
C GLY A 951 4.56 -34.63 -36.66
N TYR A 952 3.96 -33.72 -37.41
CA TYR A 952 4.50 -33.22 -38.67
C TYR A 952 4.32 -31.70 -38.76
N TYR A 953 5.26 -31.04 -39.44
CA TYR A 953 5.08 -29.66 -39.90
C TYR A 953 4.82 -29.64 -41.40
N TYR A 954 4.10 -28.61 -41.85
CA TYR A 954 3.49 -28.55 -43.17
C TYR A 954 3.77 -27.19 -43.84
N ALA A 955 3.79 -27.16 -45.17
CA ALA A 955 4.05 -25.92 -45.92
C ALA A 955 2.88 -24.94 -45.81
N LYS A 956 1.65 -25.46 -45.75
CA LYS A 956 0.40 -24.74 -45.49
C LYS A 956 -0.42 -25.49 -44.45
N ALA A 957 -1.22 -24.77 -43.66
CA ALA A 957 -2.19 -25.42 -42.78
C ALA A 957 -3.23 -26.18 -43.60
N GLY A 958 -3.60 -27.39 -43.16
CA GLY A 958 -4.58 -28.24 -43.83
C GLY A 958 -4.04 -29.14 -44.94
N ASP A 959 -2.77 -29.00 -45.32
CA ASP A 959 -2.08 -29.85 -46.31
C ASP A 959 -2.20 -31.34 -45.95
N LYS A 960 -2.44 -32.18 -46.96
CA LYS A 960 -2.45 -33.66 -46.79
C LYS A 960 -1.03 -34.26 -46.74
N LYS A 961 -0.03 -33.57 -47.29
CA LYS A 961 1.38 -34.01 -47.34
C LYS A 961 2.20 -33.15 -46.37
N ALA A 962 2.96 -33.81 -45.48
CA ALA A 962 3.88 -33.11 -44.59
C ALA A 962 5.04 -32.44 -45.37
N ALA A 963 5.54 -31.32 -44.85
CA ALA A 963 6.81 -30.73 -45.27
C ALA A 963 8.00 -31.38 -44.55
N GLY A 964 7.79 -31.84 -43.31
CA GLY A 964 8.74 -32.68 -42.58
C GLY A 964 8.17 -33.19 -41.25
N THR A 965 8.97 -33.96 -40.51
CA THR A 965 8.60 -34.52 -39.20
C THR A 965 8.92 -33.52 -38.07
N LEU A 966 8.18 -33.59 -36.97
CA LEU A 966 8.47 -32.85 -35.74
C LEU A 966 9.54 -33.52 -34.86
N ASN A 967 9.99 -34.73 -35.20
CA ASN A 967 10.93 -35.51 -34.40
C ASN A 967 12.26 -34.78 -34.13
N ALA A 968 12.77 -34.03 -35.11
CA ALA A 968 13.99 -33.23 -34.97
C ALA A 968 13.80 -31.92 -34.16
N PHE A 969 12.55 -31.59 -33.82
CA PHE A 969 12.14 -30.39 -33.09
C PHE A 969 11.43 -30.70 -31.78
N TYR A 970 11.31 -31.98 -31.41
CA TYR A 970 10.62 -32.41 -30.20
C TYR A 970 11.28 -31.77 -28.96
N GLU A 971 10.44 -31.26 -28.05
CA GLU A 971 10.81 -30.49 -26.85
C GLU A 971 11.50 -29.13 -27.10
N GLN A 972 11.76 -28.73 -28.35
CA GLN A 972 12.28 -27.40 -28.70
C GLN A 972 11.17 -26.35 -28.72
N LEU A 973 11.59 -25.09 -28.60
CA LEU A 973 10.74 -23.92 -28.62
C LEU A 973 10.40 -23.52 -30.07
N PHE A 974 9.14 -23.73 -30.46
CA PHE A 974 8.56 -23.27 -31.71
C PHE A 974 8.02 -21.85 -31.54
N LYS A 975 8.73 -20.89 -32.16
CA LYS A 975 8.41 -19.46 -32.04
C LYS A 975 7.28 -19.10 -32.98
N VAL A 976 6.07 -18.98 -32.43
CA VAL A 976 4.86 -18.75 -33.23
C VAL A 976 4.84 -17.30 -33.75
N GLN A 977 4.34 -17.14 -34.97
CA GLN A 977 4.29 -15.87 -35.70
C GLN A 977 2.87 -15.55 -36.20
N LYS A 978 2.03 -16.57 -36.40
CA LYS A 978 0.60 -16.44 -36.71
C LYS A 978 -0.16 -17.75 -36.46
N SER A 979 -1.48 -17.70 -36.38
CA SER A 979 -2.34 -18.89 -36.25
C SER A 979 -3.44 -18.94 -37.33
N THR A 980 -4.19 -20.04 -37.36
CA THR A 980 -5.27 -20.30 -38.33
C THR A 980 -6.18 -21.44 -37.86
N LEU A 981 -7.43 -21.43 -38.32
CA LEU A 981 -8.37 -22.54 -38.16
C LEU A 981 -8.60 -23.24 -39.51
N SER A 982 -8.18 -24.51 -39.60
CA SER A 982 -8.21 -25.36 -40.80
C SER A 982 -8.97 -26.65 -40.48
N ASP A 983 -10.10 -26.89 -41.15
CA ASP A 983 -10.95 -28.08 -40.93
C ASP A 983 -11.35 -28.28 -39.46
N GLY A 984 -11.61 -27.18 -38.75
CA GLY A 984 -11.90 -27.19 -37.30
C GLY A 984 -10.68 -27.39 -36.38
N ILE A 985 -9.50 -27.67 -36.94
CA ILE A 985 -8.24 -27.80 -36.20
C ILE A 985 -7.53 -26.44 -36.18
N THR A 986 -7.06 -26.00 -35.01
CA THR A 986 -6.17 -24.82 -34.90
C THR A 986 -4.74 -25.19 -35.28
N TRP A 987 -4.07 -24.33 -36.05
CA TRP A 987 -2.66 -24.46 -36.41
C TRP A 987 -1.91 -23.17 -36.12
N TYR A 988 -0.62 -23.31 -35.88
CA TYR A 988 0.33 -22.24 -35.62
C TYR A 988 1.43 -22.28 -36.69
N TYR A 989 1.70 -21.15 -37.33
CA TYR A 989 2.90 -20.93 -38.15
C TYR A 989 3.96 -20.28 -37.29
N GLY A 990 5.19 -20.73 -37.43
CA GLY A 990 6.30 -20.26 -36.62
C GLY A 990 7.63 -20.80 -37.12
N LYS A 991 8.66 -20.55 -36.32
CA LYS A 991 10.05 -20.87 -36.60
C LYS A 991 10.64 -21.74 -35.50
N PHE A 992 11.22 -22.88 -35.87
CA PHE A 992 11.98 -23.75 -34.96
C PHE A 992 13.37 -23.15 -34.68
N GLU A 993 14.06 -23.67 -33.67
CA GLU A 993 15.35 -23.13 -33.20
C GLU A 993 16.45 -23.14 -34.29
N ASN A 994 16.49 -24.19 -35.13
CA ASN A 994 17.41 -24.24 -36.28
C ASN A 994 17.04 -23.29 -37.45
N GLY A 995 15.92 -22.57 -37.32
CA GLY A 995 15.45 -21.58 -38.28
C GLY A 995 14.49 -22.09 -39.37
N VAL A 996 14.23 -23.40 -39.46
CA VAL A 996 13.14 -23.93 -40.31
C VAL A 996 11.81 -23.33 -39.87
N SER A 997 10.92 -23.03 -40.82
CA SER A 997 9.61 -22.43 -40.55
C SER A 997 8.49 -23.23 -41.24
N GLY A 998 7.33 -23.34 -40.60
CA GLY A 998 6.22 -24.17 -41.11
C GLY A 998 4.96 -24.07 -40.25
N TRP A 999 3.89 -24.73 -40.70
CA TRP A 999 2.64 -24.87 -39.94
C TRP A 999 2.62 -26.16 -39.12
N VAL A 1000 2.28 -26.03 -37.85
CA VAL A 1000 2.15 -27.12 -36.86
C VAL A 1000 0.76 -27.07 -36.26
N LYS A 1001 0.14 -28.20 -35.91
CA LYS A 1001 -1.20 -28.19 -35.29
C LYS A 1001 -1.07 -27.77 -33.83
N ALA A 1002 -2.06 -27.06 -33.31
CA ALA A 1002 -2.13 -26.73 -31.87
C ALA A 1002 -2.14 -27.98 -30.99
N ALA A 1003 -2.68 -29.11 -31.49
CA ALA A 1003 -2.64 -30.39 -30.80
C ALA A 1003 -1.20 -30.94 -30.57
N ASP A 1004 -0.24 -30.54 -31.41
CA ASP A 1004 1.17 -30.96 -31.36
C ASP A 1004 2.06 -30.02 -30.52
N LEU A 1005 1.48 -28.94 -29.93
CA LEU A 1005 2.18 -27.85 -29.25
C LEU A 1005 1.62 -27.57 -27.85
N ARG A 1006 2.45 -27.16 -26.88
CA ARG A 1006 2.02 -26.74 -25.52
C ARG A 1006 2.79 -25.50 -25.05
N SER A 1007 2.14 -24.63 -24.26
CA SER A 1007 2.76 -23.43 -23.68
C SER A 1007 3.73 -23.73 -22.52
N THR A 1008 3.79 -24.98 -22.07
CA THR A 1008 4.72 -25.48 -21.05
C THR A 1008 5.31 -26.80 -21.49
N LEU A 1009 6.63 -26.99 -21.35
CA LEU A 1009 7.27 -28.29 -21.47
C LEU A 1009 7.15 -29.01 -20.12
N ILE A 1010 6.38 -30.11 -20.10
CA ILE A 1010 6.23 -30.97 -18.91
C ILE A 1010 6.81 -32.34 -19.25
N LYS A 1011 7.86 -32.73 -18.51
CA LYS A 1011 8.46 -34.07 -18.58
C LYS A 1011 8.04 -34.90 -17.39
N TYR A 1012 7.88 -36.21 -17.60
CA TYR A 1012 7.51 -37.17 -16.54
C TYR A 1012 8.62 -38.19 -16.34
N TYR A 1013 9.04 -38.35 -15.08
CA TYR A 1013 10.15 -39.21 -14.68
C TYR A 1013 9.67 -40.26 -13.68
N LYS A 1014 9.95 -41.54 -13.92
CA LYS A 1014 9.53 -42.61 -12.99
C LYS A 1014 10.58 -42.83 -11.91
N SER A 1015 10.18 -42.64 -10.65
CA SER A 1015 10.96 -43.04 -9.47
C SER A 1015 11.18 -44.57 -9.46
N PRO A 1016 12.32 -45.08 -8.96
CA PRO A 1016 12.55 -46.51 -8.75
C PRO A 1016 11.81 -47.08 -7.52
N SER A 1017 11.13 -46.24 -6.73
CA SER A 1017 10.28 -46.63 -5.60
C SER A 1017 8.80 -46.33 -5.86
N THR A 1018 7.90 -47.10 -5.23
CA THR A 1018 6.48 -46.72 -5.10
C THR A 1018 6.32 -45.61 -4.06
N LEU A 1019 5.18 -44.89 -4.06
CA LEU A 1019 4.96 -43.79 -3.09
C LEU A 1019 5.00 -44.32 -1.65
N LYS A 1020 4.42 -45.50 -1.39
CA LYS A 1020 4.51 -46.17 -0.09
C LYS A 1020 5.96 -46.47 0.29
N ALA A 1021 6.76 -47.07 -0.61
CA ALA A 1021 8.14 -47.44 -0.32
C ALA A 1021 9.06 -46.22 -0.16
N ALA A 1022 8.78 -45.12 -0.88
CA ALA A 1022 9.47 -43.85 -0.69
C ALA A 1022 9.13 -43.23 0.68
N LEU A 1023 7.85 -43.23 1.07
CA LEU A 1023 7.39 -42.78 2.39
C LEU A 1023 7.93 -43.64 3.53
N ASP A 1024 7.99 -44.97 3.37
CA ASP A 1024 8.60 -45.89 4.34
C ASP A 1024 10.07 -45.54 4.59
N LYS A 1025 10.82 -45.12 3.56
CA LYS A 1025 12.19 -44.62 3.70
C LYS A 1025 12.24 -43.25 4.41
N GLN A 1026 11.33 -42.32 4.12
CA GLN A 1026 11.26 -41.04 4.84
C GLN A 1026 11.06 -41.25 6.34
N MET A 1027 10.05 -42.05 6.71
CA MET A 1027 9.69 -42.28 8.11
C MET A 1027 10.70 -43.14 8.89
N ALA A 1028 11.70 -43.71 8.21
CA ALA A 1028 12.79 -44.50 8.80
C ALA A 1028 14.11 -43.72 8.95
N LEU A 1029 14.13 -42.42 8.64
CA LEU A 1029 15.29 -41.56 8.87
C LEU A 1029 15.56 -41.35 10.36
N SER A 1030 16.83 -41.37 10.76
CA SER A 1030 17.29 -40.98 12.11
C SER A 1030 16.95 -39.53 12.48
N TYR A 1031 16.74 -38.69 11.46
CA TYR A 1031 16.11 -37.38 11.58
C TYR A 1031 14.82 -37.40 10.75
N PRO A 1032 13.67 -37.75 11.34
CA PRO A 1032 12.43 -37.92 10.60
C PRO A 1032 11.95 -36.60 9.97
N PRO A 1033 11.11 -36.65 8.92
CA PRO A 1033 10.52 -35.47 8.31
C PRO A 1033 9.86 -34.58 9.37
N GLN A 1034 10.12 -33.29 9.31
CA GLN A 1034 9.61 -32.29 10.25
C GLN A 1034 8.45 -31.54 9.62
N THR A 1035 7.53 -31.06 10.44
CA THR A 1035 6.46 -30.14 10.03
C THR A 1035 6.40 -28.98 11.01
N GLN A 1036 6.19 -27.77 10.49
CA GLN A 1036 5.93 -26.60 11.30
C GLN A 1036 4.42 -26.41 11.43
N ARG A 1037 3.78 -27.24 12.26
CA ARG A 1037 2.39 -26.94 12.72
C ARG A 1037 2.35 -25.62 13.47
N VAL A 1038 3.47 -25.30 14.12
CA VAL A 1038 3.68 -24.15 15.00
C VAL A 1038 5.01 -23.50 14.59
N PRO A 1039 5.05 -22.27 14.06
CA PRO A 1039 5.58 -21.21 14.91
C PRO A 1039 7.06 -21.35 15.28
N GLY A 1040 7.91 -21.85 14.37
CA GLY A 1040 9.34 -22.07 14.62
C GLY A 1040 9.66 -23.30 15.48
N LYS A 1041 8.64 -23.99 15.99
CA LYS A 1041 8.67 -25.24 16.75
C LYS A 1041 8.54 -26.40 15.78
N TRP A 1042 9.69 -26.84 15.25
CA TRP A 1042 9.78 -28.05 14.45
C TRP A 1042 9.40 -29.28 15.28
N VAL A 1043 8.51 -30.10 14.73
CA VAL A 1043 8.05 -31.36 15.32
C VAL A 1043 7.93 -32.42 14.22
N ASP A 1044 8.06 -33.69 14.59
CA ASP A 1044 7.92 -34.80 13.66
C ASP A 1044 6.58 -34.74 12.92
N ALA A 1045 6.67 -34.80 11.59
CA ALA A 1045 5.52 -34.97 10.72
C ALA A 1045 4.95 -36.37 10.90
N THR A 1046 3.62 -36.46 10.97
CA THR A 1046 2.96 -37.76 10.85
C THR A 1046 3.21 -38.34 9.47
N ARG A 1047 3.02 -39.66 9.38
CA ARG A 1047 3.08 -40.39 8.12
C ARG A 1047 2.12 -39.81 7.07
N ASP A 1048 0.94 -39.34 7.48
CA ASP A 1048 -0.09 -38.84 6.57
C ASP A 1048 0.17 -37.39 6.11
N GLU A 1049 0.69 -36.53 7.00
CA GLU A 1049 1.21 -35.20 6.62
C GLU A 1049 2.35 -35.35 5.59
N THR A 1050 3.27 -36.30 5.83
CA THR A 1050 4.38 -36.60 4.91
C THR A 1050 3.88 -37.20 3.59
N LEU A 1051 2.94 -38.15 3.63
CA LEU A 1051 2.31 -38.72 2.42
C LEU A 1051 1.68 -37.64 1.55
N LYS A 1052 0.89 -36.74 2.15
CA LYS A 1052 0.21 -35.65 1.46
C LYS A 1052 1.20 -34.66 0.82
N ALA A 1053 2.35 -34.42 1.46
CA ALA A 1053 3.41 -33.58 0.94
C ALA A 1053 4.29 -34.26 -0.14
N MET A 1054 4.15 -35.59 -0.31
CA MET A 1054 4.80 -36.40 -1.35
C MET A 1054 3.88 -36.83 -2.50
N ASP A 1055 2.57 -36.55 -2.46
CA ASP A 1055 1.66 -36.99 -3.53
C ASP A 1055 1.81 -36.13 -4.79
N THR A 1056 2.73 -36.52 -5.65
CA THR A 1056 2.99 -35.84 -6.93
C THR A 1056 1.79 -35.83 -7.87
N ASN A 1057 0.82 -36.75 -7.72
CA ASN A 1057 -0.42 -36.74 -8.52
C ASN A 1057 -1.43 -35.69 -8.06
N ALA A 1058 -1.37 -35.25 -6.79
CA ALA A 1058 -2.13 -34.11 -6.29
C ALA A 1058 -1.40 -32.80 -6.60
N LEU A 1059 -0.11 -32.72 -6.26
CA LEU A 1059 0.71 -31.52 -6.42
C LEU A 1059 0.80 -31.06 -7.89
N ALA A 1060 0.89 -31.99 -8.86
CA ALA A 1060 0.93 -31.67 -10.29
C ALA A 1060 -0.39 -31.13 -10.86
N LYS A 1061 -1.52 -31.28 -10.14
CA LYS A 1061 -2.84 -30.77 -10.57
C LYS A 1061 -3.18 -29.41 -9.96
N ASP A 1062 -2.47 -29.00 -8.91
CA ASP A 1062 -2.67 -27.70 -8.29
C ASP A 1062 -1.87 -26.61 -9.03
N SER A 1063 -2.58 -25.54 -9.40
CA SER A 1063 -2.05 -24.42 -10.20
C SER A 1063 -0.87 -23.64 -9.58
N THR A 1064 -0.60 -23.85 -8.30
CA THR A 1064 0.51 -23.26 -7.54
C THR A 1064 1.54 -24.33 -7.20
N GLN A 1065 1.13 -25.49 -6.70
CA GLN A 1065 2.06 -26.56 -6.30
C GLN A 1065 2.76 -27.24 -7.47
N ILE A 1066 2.27 -27.09 -8.70
CA ILE A 1066 3.01 -27.49 -9.91
C ILE A 1066 4.39 -26.80 -10.00
N TYR A 1067 4.57 -25.63 -9.38
CA TYR A 1067 5.86 -24.94 -9.31
C TYR A 1067 6.90 -25.66 -8.41
N GLN A 1068 6.51 -26.67 -7.64
CA GLN A 1068 7.48 -27.58 -7.01
C GLN A 1068 8.31 -28.36 -8.05
N PHE A 1069 7.72 -28.59 -9.23
CA PHE A 1069 8.33 -29.29 -10.36
C PHE A 1069 8.96 -28.35 -11.38
N LEU A 1070 8.97 -27.03 -11.14
CA LEU A 1070 9.59 -26.08 -12.06
C LEU A 1070 11.10 -26.41 -12.17
N LYS A 1071 11.58 -26.49 -13.42
CA LYS A 1071 12.97 -26.79 -13.74
C LYS A 1071 13.88 -25.60 -13.34
N LEU A 1072 14.67 -25.79 -12.28
CA LEU A 1072 15.51 -24.76 -11.67
C LEU A 1072 16.88 -24.62 -12.35
N ASP A 1073 17.35 -25.65 -13.04
CA ASP A 1073 18.60 -25.65 -13.85
C ASP A 1073 18.38 -25.09 -15.28
N GLN A 1074 17.36 -24.25 -15.47
CA GLN A 1074 16.96 -23.68 -16.75
C GLN A 1074 16.64 -22.19 -16.61
N TYR A 1075 17.45 -21.35 -17.24
CA TYR A 1075 17.17 -19.92 -17.44
C TYR A 1075 15.99 -19.74 -18.38
N GLN A 1076 15.03 -18.86 -18.04
CA GLN A 1076 13.81 -18.66 -18.82
C GLN A 1076 13.90 -17.49 -19.81
N GLY A 1077 14.73 -16.47 -19.56
CA GLY A 1077 14.89 -15.32 -20.46
C GLY A 1077 14.16 -14.05 -20.04
N LEU A 1078 13.71 -13.97 -18.77
CA LEU A 1078 13.01 -12.82 -18.24
C LEU A 1078 13.93 -11.58 -18.19
N LYS A 1079 13.35 -10.39 -18.34
CA LYS A 1079 14.10 -9.13 -18.47
C LYS A 1079 14.52 -8.61 -17.11
N ALA A 1080 15.75 -8.10 -16.98
CA ALA A 1080 16.23 -7.41 -15.78
C ALA A 1080 15.27 -6.30 -15.26
N SER A 1081 14.55 -5.62 -16.16
CA SER A 1081 13.52 -4.63 -15.82
C SER A 1081 12.30 -5.23 -15.09
N ASP A 1082 11.94 -6.46 -15.44
CA ASP A 1082 10.83 -7.18 -14.83
C ASP A 1082 11.27 -7.80 -13.51
N LEU A 1083 12.48 -8.38 -13.46
CA LEU A 1083 13.12 -8.83 -12.21
C LEU A 1083 13.27 -7.69 -11.18
N ASN A 1084 13.59 -6.47 -11.61
CA ASN A 1084 13.68 -5.31 -10.73
C ASN A 1084 12.35 -4.93 -10.06
N LYS A 1085 11.17 -5.30 -10.62
CA LYS A 1085 9.87 -5.09 -9.95
C LYS A 1085 9.76 -5.90 -8.65
N LEU A 1086 10.38 -7.09 -8.61
CA LEU A 1086 10.39 -7.99 -7.45
C LEU A 1086 11.34 -7.52 -6.34
N LEU A 1087 12.31 -6.68 -6.70
CA LEU A 1087 13.40 -6.22 -5.85
C LEU A 1087 13.14 -4.84 -5.22
N VAL A 1088 11.97 -4.23 -5.47
CA VAL A 1088 11.58 -2.96 -4.85
C VAL A 1088 11.42 -3.13 -3.33
N GLY A 1089 12.06 -2.25 -2.57
CA GLY A 1089 12.11 -2.30 -1.10
C GLY A 1089 12.87 -3.49 -0.53
N LYS A 1090 13.79 -4.11 -1.30
CA LYS A 1090 14.55 -5.31 -0.90
C LYS A 1090 15.99 -4.99 -0.48
N GLY A 1091 16.16 -3.94 0.32
CA GLY A 1091 17.45 -3.53 0.87
C GLY A 1091 18.53 -3.44 -0.21
N ILE A 1092 19.67 -4.09 0.04
CA ILE A 1092 20.82 -4.06 -0.89
C ILE A 1092 20.57 -4.82 -2.22
N LEU A 1093 19.48 -5.58 -2.32
CA LEU A 1093 19.09 -6.26 -3.57
C LEU A 1093 18.25 -5.37 -4.49
N GLU A 1094 17.80 -4.19 -4.06
CA GLU A 1094 17.08 -3.25 -4.92
C GLU A 1094 17.95 -2.81 -6.12
N GLY A 1095 17.33 -2.76 -7.31
CA GLY A 1095 18.01 -2.47 -8.58
C GLY A 1095 18.90 -3.58 -9.14
N GLN A 1096 19.17 -4.66 -8.39
CA GLN A 1096 20.12 -5.72 -8.78
C GLN A 1096 19.57 -6.71 -9.83
N GLY A 1097 18.41 -6.47 -10.43
CA GLY A 1097 17.77 -7.36 -11.40
C GLY A 1097 18.64 -7.72 -12.62
N GLN A 1098 19.60 -6.85 -12.99
CA GLN A 1098 20.58 -7.16 -14.02
C GLN A 1098 21.66 -8.14 -13.54
N ALA A 1099 22.09 -8.06 -12.28
CA ALA A 1099 23.00 -9.05 -11.69
C ALA A 1099 22.31 -10.41 -11.53
N PHE A 1100 21.03 -10.44 -11.15
CA PHE A 1100 20.24 -11.68 -11.15
C PHE A 1100 20.04 -12.26 -12.54
N GLN A 1101 19.73 -11.44 -13.55
CA GLN A 1101 19.63 -11.89 -14.94
C GLN A 1101 20.96 -12.46 -15.45
N GLN A 1102 22.08 -11.75 -15.20
CA GLN A 1102 23.42 -12.22 -15.56
C GLN A 1102 23.76 -13.54 -14.87
N ALA A 1103 23.50 -13.67 -13.57
CA ALA A 1103 23.78 -14.87 -12.79
C ALA A 1103 22.96 -16.07 -13.29
N ALA A 1104 21.66 -15.86 -13.51
CA ALA A 1104 20.74 -16.83 -14.07
C ALA A 1104 21.17 -17.31 -15.47
N GLN A 1105 21.53 -16.38 -16.37
CA GLN A 1105 22.00 -16.71 -17.71
C GLN A 1105 23.36 -17.42 -17.70
N THR A 1106 24.32 -16.95 -16.89
CA THR A 1106 25.71 -17.47 -16.87
C THR A 1106 25.79 -18.89 -16.30
N HIS A 1107 24.94 -19.22 -15.33
CA HIS A 1107 24.92 -20.53 -14.67
C HIS A 1107 23.71 -21.40 -15.07
N ASN A 1108 22.93 -20.94 -16.06
CA ASN A 1108 21.69 -21.55 -16.51
C ASN A 1108 20.78 -21.95 -15.32
N ILE A 1109 20.37 -20.96 -14.52
CA ILE A 1109 19.50 -21.12 -13.35
C ILE A 1109 18.21 -20.35 -13.59
N ASN A 1110 17.08 -20.85 -13.10
CA ASN A 1110 15.83 -20.11 -13.10
C ASN A 1110 15.95 -18.82 -12.25
N GLU A 1111 15.75 -17.68 -12.90
CA GLU A 1111 15.93 -16.35 -12.33
C GLU A 1111 14.95 -16.01 -11.21
N ILE A 1112 13.72 -16.55 -11.25
CA ILE A 1112 12.72 -16.36 -10.20
C ILE A 1112 13.07 -17.18 -8.95
N TYR A 1113 13.58 -18.40 -9.13
CA TYR A 1113 14.16 -19.18 -8.04
C TYR A 1113 15.36 -18.46 -7.42
N LEU A 1114 16.29 -17.96 -8.23
CA LEU A 1114 17.50 -17.29 -7.74
C LEU A 1114 17.17 -16.03 -6.91
N ILE A 1115 16.20 -15.22 -7.35
CA ILE A 1115 15.68 -14.09 -6.57
C ILE A 1115 14.96 -14.57 -5.30
N SER A 1116 14.10 -15.59 -5.43
CA SER A 1116 13.36 -16.15 -4.29
C SER A 1116 14.27 -16.67 -3.18
N HIS A 1117 15.40 -17.27 -3.56
CA HIS A 1117 16.42 -17.78 -2.67
C HIS A 1117 17.27 -16.64 -2.08
N ALA A 1118 17.75 -15.69 -2.89
CA ALA A 1118 18.48 -14.53 -2.34
C ALA A 1118 17.62 -13.72 -1.35
N LEU A 1119 16.34 -13.45 -1.66
CA LEU A 1119 15.42 -12.76 -0.75
C LEU A 1119 15.17 -13.53 0.55
N LEU A 1120 15.37 -14.85 0.55
CA LEU A 1120 15.23 -15.72 1.71
C LEU A 1120 16.47 -15.66 2.60
N GLU A 1121 17.64 -15.97 2.04
CA GLU A 1121 18.92 -16.03 2.77
C GLU A 1121 19.41 -14.65 3.25
N THR A 1122 18.91 -13.56 2.65
CA THR A 1122 19.25 -12.17 3.02
C THR A 1122 18.18 -11.44 3.84
N GLY A 1123 17.05 -12.07 4.15
CA GLY A 1123 15.95 -11.43 4.88
C GLY A 1123 15.30 -10.25 4.14
N ASN A 1124 15.10 -10.35 2.82
CA ASN A 1124 14.77 -9.25 1.90
C ASN A 1124 15.93 -8.22 1.74
N GLY A 1125 17.19 -8.67 1.69
CA GLY A 1125 18.36 -7.81 1.44
C GLY A 1125 18.82 -6.97 2.63
N THR A 1126 18.41 -7.32 3.84
CA THR A 1126 18.68 -6.56 5.09
C THR A 1126 19.75 -7.20 5.97
N SER A 1127 20.06 -8.49 5.79
CA SER A 1127 21.01 -9.20 6.67
C SER A 1127 22.41 -8.58 6.64
N GLN A 1128 23.12 -8.65 7.76
CA GLN A 1128 24.48 -8.11 7.89
C GLN A 1128 25.44 -8.75 6.87
N LEU A 1129 25.29 -10.05 6.61
CA LEU A 1129 26.07 -10.81 5.62
C LEU A 1129 25.81 -10.32 4.17
N ALA A 1130 24.57 -9.90 3.89
CA ALA A 1130 24.21 -9.26 2.62
C ALA A 1130 24.73 -7.82 2.52
N ASN A 1131 24.72 -7.05 3.61
CA ASN A 1131 25.10 -5.62 3.62
C ASN A 1131 26.61 -5.35 3.78
N GLY A 1132 27.39 -6.43 3.96
CA GLY A 1132 28.81 -6.48 3.62
C GLY A 1132 29.77 -6.08 4.73
N GLY A 1133 30.90 -6.79 4.76
CA GLY A 1133 31.97 -6.67 5.76
C GLY A 1133 33.15 -7.58 5.43
N TYR A 1134 34.08 -7.71 6.38
CA TYR A 1134 35.23 -8.61 6.28
C TYR A 1134 35.65 -9.10 7.68
N VAL A 1135 36.71 -9.92 7.76
CA VAL A 1135 37.31 -10.33 9.03
C VAL A 1135 38.72 -9.73 9.14
N ASP A 1136 38.99 -9.02 10.24
CA ASP A 1136 40.27 -8.34 10.46
C ASP A 1136 41.41 -9.29 10.87
N SER A 1137 42.62 -8.76 10.96
CA SER A 1137 43.82 -9.50 11.43
C SER A 1137 43.76 -9.92 12.90
N LYS A 1138 42.72 -9.51 13.65
CA LYS A 1138 42.40 -9.92 15.02
C LYS A 1138 41.22 -10.90 15.07
N ASN A 1139 40.83 -11.45 13.91
CA ASN A 1139 39.73 -12.40 13.71
C ASN A 1139 38.33 -11.85 14.11
N LYS A 1140 38.15 -10.53 14.14
CA LYS A 1140 36.88 -9.85 14.40
C LYS A 1140 36.16 -9.49 13.10
N VAL A 1141 34.84 -9.55 13.11
CA VAL A 1141 33.99 -9.10 12.00
C VAL A 1141 33.93 -7.57 11.99
N VAL A 1142 34.18 -6.96 10.84
CA VAL A 1142 34.11 -5.51 10.64
C VAL A 1142 33.16 -5.20 9.48
N THR A 1143 32.19 -4.30 9.71
CA THR A 1143 31.12 -3.93 8.76
C THR A 1143 31.00 -2.43 8.52
N THR A 1144 31.77 -1.62 9.24
CA THR A 1144 31.75 -0.14 9.16
C THR A 1144 32.79 0.44 8.19
N ASP A 1145 33.76 -0.36 7.75
CA ASP A 1145 34.79 0.06 6.80
C ASP A 1145 34.28 0.07 5.34
N SER A 1146 34.98 0.84 4.52
CA SER A 1146 34.98 0.83 3.05
C SER A 1146 35.31 -0.54 2.45
N LYS A 1147 36.22 -1.32 3.05
CA LYS A 1147 36.54 -2.69 2.62
C LYS A 1147 35.36 -3.62 2.98
N LYS A 1148 34.65 -4.12 1.97
CA LYS A 1148 33.51 -5.04 2.15
C LYS A 1148 33.51 -6.17 1.15
N TYR A 1149 33.16 -7.36 1.64
CA TYR A 1149 32.69 -8.50 0.84
C TYR A 1149 31.25 -8.80 1.21
N TYR A 1150 30.50 -9.26 0.21
CA TYR A 1150 29.05 -9.39 0.25
C TYR A 1150 28.68 -10.85 -0.01
N ASN A 1151 27.62 -11.37 0.61
CA ASN A 1151 27.18 -12.75 0.41
C ASN A 1151 25.66 -12.84 0.49
N MET A 1152 25.04 -13.29 -0.61
CA MET A 1152 23.61 -13.17 -0.88
C MET A 1152 22.83 -14.49 -0.70
N PHE A 1153 23.51 -15.56 -0.31
CA PHE A 1153 22.94 -16.92 -0.26
C PHE A 1153 23.46 -17.74 0.95
N GLY A 1154 23.97 -17.08 2.00
CA GLY A 1154 24.47 -17.76 3.21
C GLY A 1154 25.69 -18.67 3.00
N ILE A 1155 26.40 -18.57 1.86
CA ILE A 1155 27.41 -19.56 1.47
C ILE A 1155 28.60 -19.51 2.43
N GLY A 1156 28.92 -20.64 3.06
CA GLY A 1156 29.96 -20.75 4.09
C GLY A 1156 29.57 -20.19 5.47
N ALA A 1157 28.31 -19.79 5.67
CA ALA A 1157 27.80 -19.39 6.98
C ALA A 1157 27.37 -20.62 7.80
N VAL A 1158 28.24 -21.10 8.69
CA VAL A 1158 27.97 -22.24 9.59
C VAL A 1158 27.23 -21.82 10.86
N ASP A 1159 26.35 -22.67 11.40
CA ASP A 1159 25.42 -22.38 12.52
C ASP A 1159 26.09 -21.68 13.73
N THR A 1160 27.35 -22.02 14.02
CA THR A 1160 28.10 -21.55 15.19
C THR A 1160 28.89 -20.25 14.98
N ASP A 1161 29.11 -19.83 13.73
CA ASP A 1161 29.95 -18.68 13.39
C ASP A 1161 29.60 -18.07 12.02
N ALA A 1162 28.30 -17.92 11.78
CA ALA A 1162 27.71 -17.63 10.47
C ALA A 1162 28.29 -16.38 9.78
N LEU A 1163 28.42 -15.27 10.52
CA LEU A 1163 28.92 -14.00 9.98
C LEU A 1163 30.42 -14.06 9.64
N ARG A 1164 31.25 -14.54 10.57
CA ARG A 1164 32.72 -14.58 10.37
C ARG A 1164 33.10 -15.56 9.27
N SER A 1165 32.44 -16.72 9.22
CA SER A 1165 32.69 -17.75 8.21
C SER A 1165 32.14 -17.34 6.84
N GLY A 1166 30.93 -16.77 6.80
CA GLY A 1166 30.32 -16.23 5.58
C GLY A 1166 31.11 -15.08 4.97
N PHE A 1167 31.72 -14.20 5.78
CA PHE A 1167 32.61 -13.13 5.29
C PHE A 1167 33.98 -13.65 4.84
N LYS A 1168 34.60 -14.61 5.54
CA LYS A 1168 35.83 -15.27 5.04
C LYS A 1168 35.62 -15.96 3.69
N THR A 1169 34.47 -16.61 3.54
CA THR A 1169 34.07 -17.25 2.27
C THR A 1169 33.85 -16.21 1.17
N ALA A 1170 33.18 -15.09 1.47
CA ALA A 1170 33.00 -13.98 0.52
C ALA A 1170 34.31 -13.30 0.13
N GLU A 1171 35.27 -13.20 1.06
CA GLU A 1171 36.62 -12.70 0.81
C GLU A 1171 37.42 -13.66 -0.08
N GLN A 1172 37.40 -14.97 0.23
CA GLN A 1172 38.05 -16.02 -0.56
C GLN A 1172 37.55 -16.08 -2.01
N TYR A 1173 36.24 -15.93 -2.24
CA TYR A 1173 35.67 -15.87 -3.60
C TYR A 1173 35.67 -14.46 -4.22
N GLY A 1174 36.29 -13.47 -3.57
CA GLY A 1174 36.48 -12.12 -4.13
C GLY A 1174 35.18 -11.34 -4.35
N TRP A 1175 34.13 -11.61 -3.57
CA TRP A 1175 32.79 -11.01 -3.69
C TRP A 1175 32.74 -9.58 -3.14
N ASN A 1176 33.67 -8.71 -3.56
CA ASN A 1176 33.79 -7.32 -3.11
C ASN A 1176 32.76 -6.34 -3.71
N THR A 1177 31.71 -6.86 -4.35
CA THR A 1177 30.52 -6.09 -4.77
C THR A 1177 29.28 -6.96 -4.69
N VAL A 1178 28.10 -6.34 -4.55
CA VAL A 1178 26.79 -6.99 -4.54
C VAL A 1178 26.58 -7.87 -5.79
N SER A 1179 26.88 -7.34 -6.98
CA SER A 1179 26.77 -8.07 -8.24
C SER A 1179 27.67 -9.32 -8.28
N LYS A 1180 28.94 -9.22 -7.81
CA LYS A 1180 29.82 -10.40 -7.70
C LYS A 1180 29.28 -11.45 -6.74
N ALA A 1181 28.67 -11.05 -5.63
CA ALA A 1181 28.05 -11.97 -4.68
C ALA A 1181 26.83 -12.69 -5.28
N ILE A 1182 26.02 -11.98 -6.09
CA ILE A 1182 24.86 -12.58 -6.79
C ILE A 1182 25.34 -13.59 -7.84
N VAL A 1183 26.29 -13.21 -8.71
CA VAL A 1183 26.79 -14.10 -9.79
C VAL A 1183 27.63 -15.26 -9.22
N GLY A 1184 28.61 -14.98 -8.35
CA GLY A 1184 29.45 -16.01 -7.76
C GLY A 1184 28.71 -16.96 -6.83
N GLY A 1185 27.68 -16.46 -6.11
CA GLY A 1185 26.83 -17.30 -5.30
C GLY A 1185 25.89 -18.19 -6.11
N ALA A 1186 25.37 -17.69 -7.24
CA ALA A 1186 24.63 -18.52 -8.19
C ALA A 1186 25.47 -19.68 -8.73
N LYS A 1187 26.76 -19.46 -9.03
CA LYS A 1187 27.69 -20.55 -9.41
C LYS A 1187 27.73 -21.66 -8.35
N PHE A 1188 27.83 -21.31 -7.06
CA PHE A 1188 27.86 -22.30 -5.98
C PHE A 1188 26.57 -23.13 -5.91
N ILE A 1189 25.40 -22.49 -6.08
CA ILE A 1189 24.09 -23.18 -6.12
C ILE A 1189 24.03 -24.15 -7.30
N ARG A 1190 24.56 -23.76 -8.46
CA ARG A 1190 24.67 -24.61 -9.65
C ARG A 1190 25.53 -25.84 -9.36
N ASP A 1191 26.79 -25.60 -8.96
CA ASP A 1191 27.83 -26.62 -8.72
C ASP A 1191 27.43 -27.68 -7.66
N LYS A 1192 26.59 -27.32 -6.69
CA LYS A 1192 26.34 -28.15 -5.48
C LYS A 1192 24.95 -28.78 -5.39
N TYR A 1193 23.93 -28.27 -6.09
CA TYR A 1193 22.56 -28.79 -6.00
C TYR A 1193 21.93 -29.11 -7.35
N LEU A 1194 22.11 -28.24 -8.35
CA LEU A 1194 21.45 -28.42 -9.64
C LEU A 1194 22.15 -29.48 -10.50
N ASP A 1195 23.48 -29.48 -10.53
CA ASP A 1195 24.26 -30.46 -11.32
C ASP A 1195 24.30 -31.87 -10.70
N VAL A 1196 23.84 -32.05 -9.45
CA VAL A 1196 23.63 -33.37 -8.83
C VAL A 1196 22.20 -33.92 -9.06
N SER A 1197 21.56 -33.51 -10.15
CA SER A 1197 20.21 -33.93 -10.58
C SER A 1197 19.05 -33.57 -9.63
N GLN A 1198 19.25 -32.66 -8.67
CA GLN A 1198 18.18 -32.10 -7.85
C GLN A 1198 17.68 -30.76 -8.40
N ASN A 1199 17.21 -30.80 -9.64
CA ASN A 1199 16.88 -29.62 -10.42
C ASN A 1199 15.43 -29.12 -10.29
N THR A 1200 14.65 -29.62 -9.33
CA THR A 1200 13.32 -29.10 -8.97
C THR A 1200 13.20 -29.02 -7.45
N LEU A 1201 12.34 -28.15 -6.92
CA LEU A 1201 12.10 -28.08 -5.47
C LEU A 1201 11.64 -29.44 -4.91
N TYR A 1202 10.84 -30.18 -5.69
CA TYR A 1202 10.42 -31.53 -5.33
C TYR A 1202 11.61 -32.49 -5.22
N ARG A 1203 12.55 -32.46 -6.18
CA ARG A 1203 13.78 -33.29 -6.15
C ARG A 1203 14.72 -32.90 -5.02
N MET A 1204 14.90 -31.60 -4.78
CA MET A 1204 15.68 -31.06 -3.66
C MET A 1204 15.11 -31.51 -2.30
N ARG A 1205 13.78 -31.47 -2.12
CA ARG A 1205 13.16 -31.88 -0.86
C ARG A 1205 13.14 -33.40 -0.68
N TRP A 1206 12.62 -34.15 -1.66
CA TRP A 1206 12.24 -35.55 -1.45
C TRP A 1206 13.22 -36.57 -2.01
N ASN A 1207 13.99 -36.17 -3.03
CA ASN A 1207 14.83 -37.03 -3.88
C ASN A 1207 14.10 -38.30 -4.35
N PRO A 1208 13.10 -38.20 -5.24
CA PRO A 1208 12.33 -39.37 -5.68
C PRO A 1208 13.17 -40.45 -6.36
N GLN A 1209 14.32 -40.11 -6.95
CA GLN A 1209 15.26 -41.09 -7.51
C GLN A 1209 15.95 -41.91 -6.41
N ASN A 1210 16.37 -41.27 -5.30
CA ASN A 1210 16.95 -41.93 -4.14
C ASN A 1210 16.23 -41.44 -2.85
N PRO A 1211 15.01 -41.95 -2.55
CA PRO A 1211 14.20 -41.40 -1.47
C PRO A 1211 14.90 -41.47 -0.12
N ALA A 1212 14.81 -40.36 0.63
CA ALA A 1212 15.47 -40.12 1.91
C ALA A 1212 17.01 -39.92 1.84
N VAL A 1213 17.58 -39.72 0.64
CA VAL A 1213 19.02 -39.39 0.46
C VAL A 1213 19.18 -37.94 -0.04
N HIS A 1214 20.21 -37.23 0.42
CA HIS A 1214 20.61 -35.90 -0.08
C HIS A 1214 19.48 -34.85 -0.06
N GLN A 1215 18.71 -34.75 1.02
CA GLN A 1215 17.57 -33.83 1.10
C GLN A 1215 18.00 -32.43 1.55
N TYR A 1216 17.48 -31.40 0.87
CA TYR A 1216 17.80 -30.00 1.15
C TYR A 1216 17.23 -29.51 2.49
N ALA A 1217 16.08 -30.04 2.91
CA ALA A 1217 15.39 -29.64 4.13
C ALA A 1217 14.65 -30.82 4.77
N THR A 1218 14.51 -30.79 6.09
CA THR A 1218 13.67 -31.74 6.85
C THR A 1218 12.19 -31.37 6.82
N ASP A 1219 11.86 -30.09 6.61
CA ASP A 1219 10.48 -29.58 6.55
C ASP A 1219 9.70 -30.15 5.35
N ILE A 1220 8.60 -30.85 5.61
CA ILE A 1220 7.69 -31.36 4.56
C ILE A 1220 7.05 -30.25 3.72
N GLN A 1221 6.91 -29.02 4.26
CA GLN A 1221 6.28 -27.90 3.56
C GLN A 1221 7.26 -27.09 2.70
N TRP A 1222 8.57 -27.31 2.83
CA TRP A 1222 9.61 -26.47 2.23
C TRP A 1222 9.42 -26.24 0.72
N ALA A 1223 9.11 -27.31 -0.02
CA ALA A 1223 8.89 -27.22 -1.46
C ALA A 1223 7.60 -26.43 -1.78
N SER A 1224 6.54 -26.63 -0.99
CA SER A 1224 5.24 -25.95 -1.15
C SER A 1224 5.34 -24.44 -0.91
N VAL A 1225 6.01 -24.03 0.17
CA VAL A 1225 6.20 -22.60 0.50
C VAL A 1225 7.04 -21.91 -0.57
N ASN A 1226 8.11 -22.54 -1.05
CA ASN A 1226 8.95 -22.00 -2.12
C ASN A 1226 8.22 -21.95 -3.47
N ALA A 1227 7.48 -22.99 -3.85
CA ALA A 1227 6.66 -23.02 -5.07
C ALA A 1227 5.59 -21.91 -5.06
N SER A 1228 4.92 -21.70 -3.93
CA SER A 1228 3.91 -20.66 -3.74
C SER A 1228 4.51 -19.25 -3.86
N ARG A 1229 5.70 -19.04 -3.28
CA ARG A 1229 6.46 -17.78 -3.41
C ARG A 1229 6.90 -17.54 -4.86
N MET A 1230 7.40 -18.56 -5.55
CA MET A 1230 7.79 -18.44 -6.96
C MET A 1230 6.60 -18.12 -7.85
N LYS A 1231 5.45 -18.79 -7.67
CA LYS A 1231 4.22 -18.46 -8.40
C LYS A 1231 3.74 -17.03 -8.13
N HIS A 1232 3.84 -16.55 -6.88
CA HIS A 1232 3.56 -15.15 -6.57
C HIS A 1232 4.45 -14.19 -7.38
N PHE A 1233 5.77 -14.43 -7.44
CA PHE A 1233 6.69 -13.59 -8.21
C PHE A 1233 6.42 -13.61 -9.72
N TYR A 1234 6.16 -14.77 -10.33
CA TYR A 1234 5.73 -14.86 -11.74
C TYR A 1234 4.47 -14.03 -11.99
N ASN A 1235 3.47 -14.14 -11.11
CA ASN A 1235 2.23 -13.36 -11.22
C ASN A 1235 2.48 -11.84 -11.09
N GLN A 1236 3.40 -11.39 -10.22
CA GLN A 1236 3.71 -9.96 -10.02
C GLN A 1236 4.33 -9.29 -11.25
N ILE A 1237 5.07 -10.03 -12.07
CA ILE A 1237 5.68 -9.49 -13.30
C ILE A 1237 4.79 -9.67 -14.55
N GLY A 1238 3.76 -10.52 -14.47
CA GLY A 1238 2.84 -10.84 -15.57
C GLY A 1238 3.25 -12.05 -16.42
N GLU A 1239 4.10 -12.92 -15.88
CA GLU A 1239 4.73 -14.05 -16.59
C GLU A 1239 4.26 -15.39 -15.97
N SER A 1240 4.77 -16.53 -16.46
CA SER A 1240 4.60 -17.84 -15.82
C SER A 1240 5.79 -18.76 -16.11
N GLY A 1241 6.02 -19.74 -15.25
CA GLY A 1241 7.06 -20.75 -15.46
C GLY A 1241 6.69 -21.70 -16.60
N ILE A 1242 7.66 -22.06 -17.45
CA ILE A 1242 7.39 -22.80 -18.70
C ILE A 1242 8.07 -24.17 -18.82
N TYR A 1243 8.99 -24.52 -17.92
CA TYR A 1243 9.73 -25.79 -17.92
C TYR A 1243 9.47 -26.57 -16.63
N PHE A 1244 9.01 -27.83 -16.71
CA PHE A 1244 8.67 -28.65 -15.54
C PHE A 1244 9.15 -30.10 -15.68
N ASP A 1245 9.79 -30.63 -14.64
CA ASP A 1245 10.16 -32.04 -14.49
C ASP A 1245 9.34 -32.66 -13.35
N ILE A 1246 8.29 -33.42 -13.67
CA ILE A 1246 7.40 -34.06 -12.69
C ILE A 1246 7.83 -35.50 -12.43
N ASP A 1247 8.21 -35.80 -11.19
CA ASP A 1247 8.50 -37.17 -10.77
C ASP A 1247 7.22 -37.92 -10.38
N THR A 1248 7.04 -39.12 -10.92
CA THR A 1248 5.92 -40.02 -10.63
C THR A 1248 6.45 -41.26 -9.94
N TYR A 1249 5.88 -41.62 -8.80
CA TYR A 1249 6.16 -42.92 -8.17
C TYR A 1249 5.54 -44.08 -8.96
N GLN A 1250 6.06 -45.28 -8.74
CA GLN A 1250 5.48 -46.54 -9.24
C GLN A 1250 4.22 -46.95 -8.47
#